data_AF-A0A7I8W193-F1
#
_entry.id   AF-A0A7I8W193-F1
#
_cell.length_a   1.000
_cell.length_b   1.000
_cell.length_c   1.000
_cell.angle_alpha   90.00
_cell.angle_beta   90.00
_cell.angle_gamma   90.00
#
_symmetry.space_group_name_H-M   'P 1'
#
loop_
_entity.id
_entity.type
_entity.pdbx_description
1 polymer ?
#
loop_
_entity_poly.entity_id
_entity_poly.type
_entity_poly.pdbx_seq_one_letter_code
_entity_poly.pdbx_strand_id
1 'polypeptide(L)'
;MSFLCGVCEGFYGKPWRSDQRKSLFERMNKIGLNTYLYAPKEDLKHRANWRELYTTEESDDLASLIQYAQKNNVKFIYALSPGLDISYSNNEELNKLKAKLHQVSKLGCTAFALLFDDIETKMFPEDENEFGTFAKAQCHITNAAYSDLKECDLFMFCPTEYCSTRADPDVKSSLYLQTIGSNLNNDILILWTGPKVVSKYITVDNIIELQEQIKRKPIIWDNIHANDYDQTRIYLGPYRGRESGIKEFVAGILSNPNCEFEVNFIPLHTLAQWCDPLSLPLMDDSFKEQEPAKSSETVDYHPDVALKRAIKAWVPYIYTSVGTEGITPASFDNTDFEQHKKKLKKRLSDDLINEDDLLLLAELFYLPEEYGSVGIHLLTEASWLLNNADSVNEQESNSREISTKKPICPEGRSWHRRALDFHDKHAEICDMMDKLLKIPNRAFLYEIYNYVSDLRNVLSMINSYVTWHGLGRKTREPFSRDEPEPWVKHGGLQGEFRRLLNVEGKYDLFPRKSSVPKVFTVRNFLKSDKEKLYKFFESDKELFPNFPNMLADHVVGVHIELEPSLCFILEDDFTNIISFALATINIKDFMKKAEESYIVELKKKYNLQLFPEEQLTEMERSTIERLNNRGKVHDGLCDKYPGFLHFITNSHHLADKESCVGMQKLLLTVKNYLKQNGVQGVHCCLDSSQSKIKDIYYKIGFIDFMKKKEESKSDILILKL
;
A
#
# COMPACT_ATOMS: atom_id res chain seq x y z
N MET A 1 -4.55 2.03 39.38
CA MET A 1 -4.98 0.85 38.60
C MET A 1 -3.77 0.04 38.21
N SER A 2 -3.87 -1.29 38.18
CA SER A 2 -2.91 -2.15 37.50
C SER A 2 -2.95 -1.86 35.99
N PHE A 3 -1.83 -2.06 35.29
CA PHE A 3 -1.78 -1.92 33.83
C PHE A 3 -2.77 -2.89 33.17
N LEU A 4 -3.63 -2.39 32.28
CA LEU A 4 -4.64 -3.18 31.58
C LEU A 4 -3.99 -3.79 30.33
N CYS A 5 -3.78 -5.09 30.27
CA CYS A 5 -3.20 -5.75 29.10
C CYS A 5 -4.05 -6.95 28.69
N GLY A 6 -4.48 -7.00 27.44
CA GLY A 6 -5.29 -8.11 26.96
C GLY A 6 -5.94 -7.90 25.61
N VAL A 7 -7.20 -8.29 25.47
CA VAL A 7 -7.86 -8.47 24.17
C VAL A 7 -9.09 -7.60 24.04
N CYS A 8 -9.27 -6.99 22.87
CA CYS A 8 -10.52 -6.40 22.42
C CYS A 8 -11.10 -7.29 21.31
N GLU A 9 -12.29 -7.86 21.51
CA GLU A 9 -13.02 -8.51 20.41
C GLU A 9 -13.81 -7.41 19.68
N GLY A 10 -13.11 -6.62 18.84
CA GLY A 10 -13.62 -5.38 18.24
C GLY A 10 -13.67 -5.36 16.72
N PHE A 11 -13.35 -6.48 16.07
CA PHE A 11 -13.31 -6.67 14.62
C PHE A 11 -14.70 -6.83 13.98
N TYR A 12 -14.76 -6.60 12.67
CA TYR A 12 -15.92 -6.88 11.83
C TYR A 12 -15.95 -8.36 11.38
N GLY A 13 -17.15 -8.90 11.22
CA GLY A 13 -17.36 -10.31 10.83
C GLY A 13 -17.80 -11.19 12.00
N LYS A 14 -17.78 -12.52 11.78
CA LYS A 14 -18.37 -13.50 12.71
C LYS A 14 -17.71 -13.40 14.09
N PRO A 15 -18.47 -13.09 15.17
CA PRO A 15 -17.93 -13.04 16.52
C PRO A 15 -17.42 -14.40 16.99
N TRP A 16 -16.54 -14.40 17.99
CA TRP A 16 -16.10 -15.63 18.62
C TRP A 16 -17.25 -16.29 19.39
N ARG A 17 -17.22 -17.63 19.41
CA ARG A 17 -18.19 -18.40 20.18
C ARG A 17 -17.92 -18.32 21.68
N SER A 18 -18.93 -18.66 22.48
CA SER A 18 -18.81 -18.68 23.95
C SER A 18 -17.70 -19.62 24.45
N ASP A 19 -17.51 -20.79 23.83
CA ASP A 19 -16.43 -21.72 24.17
C ASP A 19 -15.04 -21.17 23.83
N GLN A 20 -14.91 -20.45 22.72
CA GLN A 20 -13.66 -19.76 22.33
C GLN A 20 -13.32 -18.66 23.33
N ARG A 21 -14.29 -17.81 23.70
CA ARG A 21 -14.10 -16.75 24.72
C ARG A 21 -13.69 -17.34 26.08
N LYS A 22 -14.30 -18.44 26.51
CA LYS A 22 -13.90 -19.14 27.75
C LYS A 22 -12.47 -19.68 27.66
N SER A 23 -12.11 -20.33 26.55
CA SER A 23 -10.72 -20.78 26.31
C SER A 23 -9.72 -19.61 26.30
N LEU A 24 -10.12 -18.46 25.74
CA LEU A 24 -9.31 -17.25 25.75
C LEU A 24 -9.02 -16.77 27.17
N PHE A 25 -10.03 -16.72 28.04
CA PHE A 25 -9.84 -16.27 29.43
C PHE A 25 -8.86 -17.16 30.19
N GLU A 26 -8.92 -18.48 29.99
CA GLU A 26 -7.93 -19.41 30.56
C GLU A 26 -6.52 -19.17 30.03
N ARG A 27 -6.38 -18.94 28.71
CA ARG A 27 -5.07 -18.65 28.10
C ARG A 27 -4.51 -17.33 28.62
N MET A 28 -5.31 -16.28 28.64
CA MET A 28 -4.94 -14.96 29.13
C MET A 28 -4.40 -15.02 30.55
N ASN A 29 -5.12 -15.69 31.46
CA ASN A 29 -4.68 -15.89 32.84
C ASN A 29 -3.32 -16.62 32.92
N LYS A 30 -3.11 -17.65 32.10
CA LYS A 30 -1.85 -18.41 32.06
C LYS A 30 -0.65 -17.59 31.58
N ILE A 31 -0.87 -16.62 30.70
CA ILE A 31 0.19 -15.78 30.12
C ILE A 31 0.23 -14.36 30.72
N GLY A 32 -0.52 -14.10 31.80
CA GLY A 32 -0.48 -12.82 32.52
C GLY A 32 -1.28 -11.68 31.89
N LEU A 33 -2.12 -11.93 30.89
CA LEU A 33 -3.09 -10.96 30.37
C LEU A 33 -4.33 -10.94 31.27
N ASN A 34 -4.91 -9.76 31.47
CA ASN A 34 -5.86 -9.51 32.56
C ASN A 34 -7.14 -8.77 32.13
N THR A 35 -7.29 -8.37 30.86
CA THR A 35 -8.41 -7.52 30.43
C THR A 35 -9.03 -7.99 29.12
N TYR A 36 -10.36 -8.14 29.10
CA TYR A 36 -11.12 -8.46 27.90
C TYR A 36 -12.23 -7.43 27.66
N LEU A 37 -12.21 -6.79 26.49
CA LEU A 37 -13.22 -5.84 26.02
C LEU A 37 -14.15 -6.53 25.02
N TYR A 38 -15.40 -6.73 25.43
CA TYR A 38 -16.48 -7.26 24.59
C TYR A 38 -17.03 -6.13 23.72
N ALA A 39 -16.63 -6.09 22.45
CA ALA A 39 -17.08 -5.09 21.47
C ALA A 39 -17.41 -5.67 20.06
N PRO A 40 -17.98 -6.89 19.92
CA PRO A 40 -18.15 -7.52 18.62
C PRO A 40 -19.11 -6.69 17.74
N LYS A 41 -18.65 -6.28 16.56
CA LYS A 41 -19.40 -5.37 15.68
C LYS A 41 -20.70 -5.99 15.12
N GLU A 42 -20.73 -7.31 14.97
CA GLU A 42 -21.89 -8.07 14.47
C GLU A 42 -22.88 -8.52 15.57
N ASP A 43 -22.64 -8.21 16.85
CA ASP A 43 -23.70 -8.27 17.85
C ASP A 43 -24.67 -7.09 17.61
N LEU A 44 -25.84 -7.38 17.04
CA LEU A 44 -26.84 -6.35 16.72
C LEU A 44 -27.17 -5.49 17.94
N LYS A 45 -27.28 -6.10 19.13
CA LYS A 45 -27.66 -5.41 20.37
C LYS A 45 -26.49 -4.66 21.03
N HIS A 46 -25.28 -4.79 20.49
CA HIS A 46 -24.12 -3.97 20.83
C HIS A 46 -24.08 -2.65 20.04
N ARG A 47 -24.50 -2.65 18.76
CA ARG A 47 -24.37 -1.50 17.85
C ARG A 47 -25.67 -1.11 17.12
N ALA A 48 -26.16 -1.95 16.20
CA ALA A 48 -27.28 -1.60 15.33
C ALA A 48 -28.61 -1.37 16.08
N ASN A 49 -28.92 -2.25 17.02
CA ASN A 49 -30.12 -2.26 17.85
C ASN A 49 -29.76 -2.02 19.32
N TRP A 50 -28.84 -1.09 19.60
CA TRP A 50 -28.28 -0.84 20.94
C TRP A 50 -29.33 -0.53 22.02
N ARG A 51 -30.50 -0.01 21.60
CA ARG A 51 -31.66 0.28 22.46
C ARG A 51 -32.36 -0.97 23.00
N GLU A 52 -32.25 -2.09 22.30
CA GLU A 52 -32.92 -3.34 22.68
C GLU A 52 -32.18 -4.00 23.85
N LEU A 53 -32.94 -4.41 24.87
CA LEU A 53 -32.39 -5.20 25.97
C LEU A 53 -32.10 -6.64 25.52
N TYR A 54 -31.14 -7.27 26.19
CA TYR A 54 -30.90 -8.70 26.01
C TYR A 54 -32.12 -9.51 26.48
N THR A 55 -32.43 -10.61 25.80
CA THR A 55 -33.42 -11.58 26.26
C THR A 55 -32.90 -12.33 27.50
N THR A 56 -33.75 -13.13 28.14
CA THR A 56 -33.31 -13.97 29.27
C THR A 56 -32.18 -14.91 28.86
N GLU A 57 -32.31 -15.58 27.71
CA GLU A 57 -31.32 -16.54 27.22
C GLU A 57 -29.98 -15.86 26.88
N GLU A 58 -30.01 -14.71 26.20
CA GLU A 58 -28.81 -13.90 25.93
C GLU A 58 -28.17 -13.38 27.23
N SER A 59 -29.00 -13.03 28.23
CA SER A 59 -28.52 -12.56 29.54
C SER A 59 -27.84 -13.67 30.32
N ASP A 60 -28.38 -14.90 30.27
CA ASP A 60 -27.79 -16.07 30.94
C ASP A 60 -26.43 -16.43 30.32
N ASP A 61 -26.34 -16.38 28.98
CA ASP A 61 -25.08 -16.58 28.25
C ASP A 61 -24.03 -15.51 28.62
N LEU A 62 -24.42 -14.23 28.64
CA LEU A 62 -23.53 -13.12 28.99
C LEU A 62 -23.10 -13.19 30.46
N ALA A 63 -24.02 -13.51 31.38
CA ALA A 63 -23.70 -13.73 32.79
C ALA A 63 -22.70 -14.89 32.98
N SER A 64 -22.88 -15.99 32.23
CA SER A 64 -21.94 -17.12 32.23
C SER A 64 -20.53 -16.68 31.78
N LEU A 65 -20.43 -15.84 30.75
CA LEU A 65 -19.16 -15.31 30.27
C LEU A 65 -18.49 -14.38 31.29
N ILE A 66 -19.25 -13.45 31.89
CA ILE A 66 -18.76 -12.53 32.92
C ILE A 66 -18.17 -13.31 34.11
N GLN A 67 -18.92 -14.28 34.63
CA GLN A 67 -18.47 -15.11 35.75
C GLN A 67 -17.21 -15.92 35.41
N TYR A 68 -17.13 -16.44 34.18
CA TYR A 68 -15.97 -17.22 33.75
C TYR A 68 -14.70 -16.36 33.57
N ALA A 69 -14.86 -15.12 33.10
CA ALA A 69 -13.76 -14.14 33.05
C ALA A 69 -13.24 -13.83 34.46
N GLN A 70 -14.16 -13.55 35.41
CA GLN A 70 -13.81 -13.30 36.82
C GLN A 70 -13.06 -14.48 37.46
N LYS A 71 -13.52 -15.72 37.23
CA LYS A 71 -12.84 -16.94 37.71
C LYS A 71 -11.40 -17.07 37.21
N ASN A 72 -11.11 -16.50 36.04
CA ASN A 72 -9.79 -16.52 35.41
C ASN A 72 -9.01 -15.21 35.63
N ASN A 73 -9.39 -14.38 36.60
CA ASN A 73 -8.74 -13.09 36.87
C ASN A 73 -8.70 -12.14 35.66
N VAL A 74 -9.65 -12.28 34.73
CA VAL A 74 -9.81 -11.40 33.57
C VAL A 74 -10.93 -10.41 33.86
N LYS A 75 -10.60 -9.12 33.81
CA LYS A 75 -11.58 -8.03 33.89
C LYS A 75 -12.38 -7.98 32.58
N PHE A 76 -13.65 -8.36 32.67
CA PHE A 76 -14.60 -8.27 31.57
C PHE A 76 -15.16 -6.84 31.47
N ILE A 77 -15.04 -6.22 30.30
CA ILE A 77 -15.55 -4.88 30.01
C ILE A 77 -16.63 -5.01 28.94
N TYR A 78 -17.84 -4.56 29.26
CA TYR A 78 -18.93 -4.50 28.30
C TYR A 78 -18.91 -3.19 27.52
N ALA A 79 -18.72 -3.24 26.20
CA ALA A 79 -18.86 -2.06 25.36
C ALA A 79 -20.30 -1.90 24.85
N LEU A 80 -20.68 -0.67 24.50
CA LEU A 80 -21.88 -0.37 23.73
C LEU A 80 -21.56 0.73 22.71
N SER A 81 -22.08 0.60 21.49
CA SER A 81 -21.81 1.52 20.37
C SER A 81 -23.09 2.25 19.91
N PRO A 82 -23.57 3.27 20.63
CA PRO A 82 -24.84 3.94 20.31
C PRO A 82 -24.73 4.98 19.17
N GLY A 83 -23.52 5.27 18.68
CA GLY A 83 -23.25 6.46 17.86
C GLY A 83 -23.87 6.50 16.46
N LEU A 84 -24.42 5.39 15.94
CA LEU A 84 -24.98 5.35 14.58
C LEU A 84 -26.22 6.23 14.42
N ASP A 85 -27.08 6.28 15.44
CA ASP A 85 -28.41 6.88 15.33
C ASP A 85 -28.94 7.49 16.63
N ILE A 86 -28.07 7.72 17.63
CA ILE A 86 -28.47 8.35 18.89
C ILE A 86 -28.78 9.83 18.70
N SER A 87 -29.89 10.30 19.28
CA SER A 87 -30.13 11.72 19.53
C SER A 87 -29.65 12.04 20.95
N TYR A 88 -28.61 12.85 21.06
CA TYR A 88 -27.86 13.07 22.30
C TYR A 88 -28.65 13.91 23.33
N SER A 89 -29.51 14.80 22.87
CA SER A 89 -30.39 15.68 23.68
C SER A 89 -31.65 14.97 24.16
N ASN A 90 -32.01 13.83 23.56
CA ASN A 90 -33.24 13.14 23.89
C ASN A 90 -33.08 12.30 25.17
N ASN A 91 -33.76 12.73 26.25
CA ASN A 91 -33.75 12.01 27.53
C ASN A 91 -34.27 10.56 27.45
N GLU A 92 -35.15 10.23 26.50
CA GLU A 92 -35.59 8.84 26.31
C GLU A 92 -34.46 7.96 25.78
N GLU A 93 -33.60 8.48 24.92
CA GLU A 93 -32.40 7.78 24.42
C GLU A 93 -31.40 7.55 25.55
N LEU A 94 -31.14 8.58 26.37
CA LEU A 94 -30.31 8.45 27.56
C LEU A 94 -30.87 7.40 28.53
N ASN A 95 -32.19 7.35 28.73
CA ASN A 95 -32.81 6.35 29.59
C ASN A 95 -32.68 4.92 29.04
N LYS A 96 -32.78 4.72 27.72
CA LYS A 96 -32.54 3.42 27.08
C LYS A 96 -31.08 3.00 27.22
N LEU A 97 -30.14 3.93 27.02
CA LEU A 97 -28.71 3.70 27.23
C LEU A 97 -28.42 3.23 28.65
N LYS A 98 -28.92 3.96 29.65
CA LYS A 98 -28.78 3.61 31.06
C LYS A 98 -29.42 2.25 31.37
N ALA A 99 -30.65 2.00 30.91
CA ALA A 99 -31.34 0.74 31.13
C ALA A 99 -30.55 -0.47 30.61
N LYS A 100 -29.93 -0.33 29.43
CA LYS A 100 -29.07 -1.35 28.83
C LYS A 100 -27.82 -1.61 29.68
N LEU A 101 -27.11 -0.57 30.09
CA LEU A 101 -25.92 -0.72 30.95
C LEU A 101 -26.27 -1.32 32.32
N HIS A 102 -27.39 -0.90 32.91
CA HIS A 102 -27.91 -1.48 34.16
C HIS A 102 -28.29 -2.96 34.03
N GLN A 103 -28.86 -3.37 32.89
CA GLN A 103 -29.13 -4.78 32.64
C GLN A 103 -27.85 -5.60 32.75
N VAL A 104 -26.79 -5.19 32.06
CA VAL A 104 -25.50 -5.90 32.06
C VAL A 104 -24.79 -5.79 33.42
N SER A 105 -24.93 -4.67 34.12
CA SER A 105 -24.44 -4.51 35.50
C SER A 105 -25.07 -5.54 36.46
N LYS A 106 -26.38 -5.79 36.35
CA LYS A 106 -27.09 -6.81 37.15
C LYS A 106 -26.63 -8.24 36.86
N LEU A 107 -25.97 -8.49 35.73
CA LEU A 107 -25.35 -9.78 35.39
C LEU A 107 -23.97 -9.97 36.07
N GLY A 108 -23.49 -8.95 36.80
CA GLY A 108 -22.21 -8.97 37.53
C GLY A 108 -21.07 -8.24 36.82
N CYS A 109 -21.33 -7.50 35.74
CA CYS A 109 -20.32 -6.69 35.07
C CYS A 109 -20.10 -5.36 35.81
N THR A 110 -18.84 -5.02 36.10
CA THR A 110 -18.46 -3.78 36.82
C THR A 110 -17.65 -2.81 35.96
N ALA A 111 -17.32 -3.18 34.72
CA ALA A 111 -16.56 -2.33 33.80
C ALA A 111 -17.28 -2.16 32.46
N PHE A 112 -17.26 -0.94 31.93
CA PHE A 112 -18.06 -0.56 30.77
C PHE A 112 -17.28 0.30 29.78
N ALA A 113 -17.74 0.37 28.53
CA ALA A 113 -17.23 1.28 27.52
C ALA A 113 -18.35 1.84 26.64
N LEU A 114 -18.25 3.11 26.23
CA LEU A 114 -19.04 3.67 25.14
C LEU A 114 -18.15 3.95 23.93
N LEU A 115 -18.57 3.45 22.76
CA LEU A 115 -17.79 3.56 21.53
C LEU A 115 -18.49 4.46 20.52
N PHE A 116 -17.76 5.46 20.04
CA PHE A 116 -18.20 6.40 19.01
C PHE A 116 -17.26 6.34 17.77
N ASP A 117 -16.70 5.15 17.52
CA ASP A 117 -15.87 4.82 16.35
C ASP A 117 -16.73 4.63 15.08
N ASP A 118 -16.20 5.02 13.92
CA ASP A 118 -16.81 4.76 12.60
C ASP A 118 -18.27 5.20 12.46
N ILE A 119 -18.53 6.46 12.81
CA ILE A 119 -19.83 7.14 12.69
C ILE A 119 -19.67 8.45 11.90
N GLU A 120 -20.78 8.95 11.35
CA GLU A 120 -20.81 10.28 10.74
C GLU A 120 -20.72 11.36 11.82
N THR A 121 -20.05 12.48 11.54
CA THR A 121 -19.88 13.61 12.47
C THR A 121 -21.06 14.57 12.48
N LYS A 122 -22.12 14.29 11.70
CA LYS A 122 -23.32 15.11 11.62
C LYS A 122 -24.26 14.77 12.76
N MET A 123 -24.76 15.81 13.44
CA MET A 123 -25.74 15.69 14.51
C MET A 123 -27.17 15.99 14.01
N PHE A 124 -28.16 15.59 14.79
CA PHE A 124 -29.52 16.10 14.61
C PHE A 124 -29.57 17.60 14.94
N PRO A 125 -30.44 18.39 14.28
CA PRO A 125 -30.54 19.84 14.53
C PRO A 125 -30.79 20.20 16.01
N GLU A 126 -31.54 19.36 16.74
CA GLU A 126 -31.81 19.51 18.17
C GLU A 126 -30.52 19.40 18.99
N ASP A 127 -29.66 18.43 18.67
CA ASP A 127 -28.37 18.22 19.32
C ASP A 127 -27.37 19.35 19.00
N GLU A 128 -27.40 19.86 17.76
CA GLU A 128 -26.61 21.04 17.39
C GLU A 128 -27.01 22.27 18.21
N ASN A 129 -28.31 22.50 18.39
CA ASN A 129 -28.82 23.62 19.17
C ASN A 129 -28.47 23.50 20.67
N GLU A 130 -28.49 22.29 21.23
CA GLU A 130 -28.21 22.08 22.65
C GLU A 130 -26.71 22.07 22.98
N PHE A 131 -25.90 21.34 22.21
CA PHE A 131 -24.49 21.11 22.55
C PHE A 131 -23.52 21.95 21.73
N GLY A 132 -23.90 22.40 20.53
CA GLY A 132 -23.08 23.16 19.58
C GLY A 132 -21.94 22.37 18.92
N THR A 133 -21.43 21.31 19.54
CA THR A 133 -20.33 20.48 19.00
C THR A 133 -20.52 19.01 19.35
N PHE A 134 -20.06 18.13 18.46
CA PHE A 134 -20.17 16.67 18.62
C PHE A 134 -19.46 16.15 19.89
N ALA A 135 -18.26 16.66 20.19
CA ALA A 135 -17.52 16.29 21.39
C ALA A 135 -18.28 16.60 22.68
N LYS A 136 -18.98 17.74 22.76
CA LYS A 136 -19.80 18.10 23.94
C LYS A 136 -20.99 17.16 24.11
N ALA A 137 -21.67 16.82 23.03
CA ALA A 137 -22.80 15.88 23.04
C ALA A 137 -22.37 14.49 23.54
N GLN A 138 -21.25 13.98 23.02
CA GLN A 138 -20.67 12.71 23.46
C GLN A 138 -20.18 12.74 24.92
N CYS A 139 -19.52 13.83 25.35
CA CYS A 139 -19.13 14.00 26.76
C CYS A 139 -20.36 14.01 27.68
N HIS A 140 -21.43 14.70 27.29
CA HIS A 140 -22.65 14.78 28.07
C HIS A 140 -23.26 13.39 28.32
N ILE A 141 -23.54 12.65 27.25
CA ILE A 141 -24.18 11.33 27.36
C ILE A 141 -23.28 10.33 28.10
N THR A 142 -21.96 10.39 27.85
CA THR A 142 -20.98 9.49 28.49
C THR A 142 -20.84 9.78 29.98
N ASN A 143 -20.72 11.05 30.37
CA ASN A 143 -20.66 11.44 31.78
C ASN A 143 -21.96 11.10 32.52
N ALA A 144 -23.11 11.28 31.86
CA ALA A 144 -24.42 10.94 32.41
C ALA A 144 -24.58 9.44 32.62
N ALA A 145 -24.12 8.60 31.68
CA ALA A 145 -24.11 7.15 31.82
C ALA A 145 -23.14 6.68 32.91
N TYR A 146 -21.92 7.22 32.93
CA TYR A 146 -20.91 6.91 33.94
C TYR A 146 -21.39 7.24 35.37
N SER A 147 -21.97 8.43 35.57
CA SER A 147 -22.45 8.87 36.89
C SER A 147 -23.64 8.05 37.40
N ASP A 148 -24.41 7.45 36.49
CA ASP A 148 -25.58 6.62 36.81
C ASP A 148 -25.17 5.23 37.33
N LEU A 149 -24.01 4.72 36.89
CA LEU A 149 -23.42 3.46 37.34
C LEU A 149 -22.59 3.69 38.62
N LYS A 150 -23.27 3.77 39.76
CA LYS A 150 -22.67 4.07 41.08
C LYS A 150 -21.54 3.14 41.54
N GLU A 151 -21.46 1.92 40.99
CA GLU A 151 -20.50 0.87 41.35
C GLU A 151 -19.60 0.46 40.17
N CYS A 152 -19.29 1.42 39.27
CA CYS A 152 -18.42 1.17 38.12
C CYS A 152 -16.93 1.21 38.51
N ASP A 153 -16.22 0.09 38.34
CA ASP A 153 -14.77 -0.02 38.60
C ASP A 153 -13.92 0.67 37.53
N LEU A 154 -14.43 0.72 36.30
CA LEU A 154 -13.69 1.14 35.12
C LEU A 154 -14.67 1.51 34.00
N PHE A 155 -14.51 2.71 33.45
CA PHE A 155 -15.28 3.16 32.30
C PHE A 155 -14.35 3.65 31.19
N MET A 156 -14.63 3.25 29.96
CA MET A 156 -13.86 3.64 28.78
C MET A 156 -14.71 4.41 27.77
N PHE A 157 -14.05 5.22 26.96
CA PHE A 157 -14.64 5.98 25.88
C PHE A 157 -13.78 5.81 24.62
N CYS A 158 -14.38 5.37 23.51
CA CYS A 158 -13.72 5.42 22.21
C CYS A 158 -14.18 6.69 21.46
N PRO A 159 -13.29 7.65 21.21
CA PRO A 159 -13.61 8.86 20.45
C PRO A 159 -13.90 8.53 18.97
N THR A 160 -14.54 9.46 18.29
CA THR A 160 -14.69 9.41 16.82
C THR A 160 -13.35 9.67 16.12
N GLU A 161 -12.57 10.62 16.64
CA GLU A 161 -11.17 10.82 16.26
C GLU A 161 -10.29 9.90 17.13
N TYR A 162 -10.19 8.61 16.79
CA TYR A 162 -9.48 7.60 17.61
C TYR A 162 -8.04 7.30 17.16
N CYS A 163 -7.54 8.00 16.15
CA CYS A 163 -6.15 7.91 15.70
C CYS A 163 -5.70 9.23 15.07
N SER A 164 -4.39 9.44 14.94
CA SER A 164 -3.86 10.75 14.48
C SER A 164 -4.37 11.12 13.09
N THR A 165 -4.48 10.16 12.16
CA THR A 165 -5.02 10.42 10.81
C THR A 165 -6.50 10.76 10.76
N ARG A 166 -7.24 10.54 11.86
CA ARG A 166 -8.65 10.95 11.99
C ARG A 166 -8.82 12.27 12.74
N ALA A 167 -7.78 12.77 13.39
CA ALA A 167 -7.83 14.06 14.06
C ALA A 167 -7.83 15.20 13.05
N ASP A 168 -8.74 16.17 13.20
CA ASP A 168 -8.88 17.30 12.27
C ASP A 168 -8.55 18.64 12.95
N PRO A 169 -7.57 19.44 12.44
CA PRO A 169 -6.68 19.13 11.32
C PRO A 169 -5.53 18.17 11.67
N ASP A 170 -5.20 18.07 12.95
CA ASP A 170 -4.17 17.21 13.52
C ASP A 170 -4.45 17.00 15.01
N VAL A 171 -3.67 16.13 15.68
CA VAL A 171 -3.87 15.83 17.11
C VAL A 171 -3.77 17.09 17.96
N LYS A 172 -2.72 17.91 17.77
CA LYS A 172 -2.45 19.09 18.63
C LYS A 172 -3.54 20.14 18.55
N SER A 173 -4.12 20.32 17.36
CA SER A 173 -5.05 21.41 17.05
C SER A 173 -6.51 20.96 17.03
N SER A 174 -6.78 19.67 17.22
CA SER A 174 -8.13 19.12 17.21
C SER A 174 -8.97 19.68 18.36
N LEU A 175 -9.94 20.53 18.01
CA LEU A 175 -10.92 21.06 18.95
C LEU A 175 -11.79 19.94 19.54
N TYR A 176 -12.01 18.87 18.77
CA TYR A 176 -12.75 17.70 19.23
C TYR A 176 -11.98 17.03 20.39
N LEU A 177 -10.70 16.68 20.20
CA LEU A 177 -9.89 16.03 21.24
C LEU A 177 -9.67 16.92 22.46
N GLN A 178 -9.43 18.21 22.26
CA GLN A 178 -9.31 19.18 23.36
C GLN A 178 -10.60 19.28 24.19
N THR A 179 -11.76 19.24 23.53
CA THR A 179 -13.07 19.25 24.18
C THR A 179 -13.30 17.95 24.95
N ILE A 180 -13.01 16.79 24.35
CA ILE A 180 -13.06 15.50 25.06
C ILE A 180 -12.17 15.55 26.31
N GLY A 181 -10.92 15.99 26.17
CA GLY A 181 -9.97 16.08 27.28
C GLY A 181 -10.41 17.00 28.43
N SER A 182 -11.13 18.08 28.11
CA SER A 182 -11.58 19.07 29.09
C SER A 182 -12.94 18.76 29.71
N ASN A 183 -13.83 18.09 28.99
CA ASN A 183 -15.24 17.94 29.38
C ASN A 183 -15.62 16.51 29.78
N LEU A 184 -14.90 15.49 29.31
CA LEU A 184 -15.14 14.11 29.73
C LEU A 184 -14.59 13.91 31.15
N ASN A 185 -15.38 13.27 32.02
CA ASN A 185 -14.99 12.99 33.40
C ASN A 185 -13.59 12.34 33.45
N ASN A 186 -12.72 12.81 34.35
CA ASN A 186 -11.31 12.43 34.42
C ASN A 186 -11.08 10.94 34.76
N ASP A 187 -12.05 10.29 35.39
CA ASP A 187 -11.98 8.87 35.73
C ASP A 187 -12.34 7.95 34.55
N ILE A 188 -12.81 8.53 33.43
CA ILE A 188 -13.09 7.81 32.18
C ILE A 188 -11.82 7.74 31.33
N LEU A 189 -11.38 6.51 31.04
CA LEU A 189 -10.23 6.24 30.19
C LEU A 189 -10.60 6.35 28.70
N ILE A 190 -9.64 6.75 27.87
CA ILE A 190 -9.86 7.02 26.45
C ILE A 190 -9.10 5.99 25.61
N LEU A 191 -9.78 5.35 24.66
CA LEU A 191 -9.20 4.40 23.71
C LEU A 191 -8.52 5.15 22.54
N TRP A 192 -7.39 4.63 22.05
CA TRP A 192 -6.62 5.23 20.97
C TRP A 192 -5.84 4.18 20.17
N THR A 193 -5.79 4.25 18.84
CA THR A 193 -5.11 3.23 18.01
C THR A 193 -3.73 3.63 17.51
N GLY A 194 -3.24 4.80 17.93
CA GLY A 194 -1.94 5.34 17.52
C GLY A 194 -2.03 6.30 16.31
N PRO A 195 -0.93 6.47 15.55
CA PRO A 195 -0.92 7.37 14.38
C PRO A 195 -1.95 7.03 13.30
N LYS A 196 -2.25 5.74 13.09
CA LYS A 196 -3.22 5.23 12.11
C LYS A 196 -4.23 4.30 12.78
N VAL A 197 -5.25 3.87 12.03
CA VAL A 197 -6.14 2.77 12.43
C VAL A 197 -5.32 1.50 12.69
N VAL A 198 -4.45 1.13 11.73
CA VAL A 198 -3.44 0.07 11.88
C VAL A 198 -2.07 0.74 11.93
N SER A 199 -1.57 0.99 13.14
CA SER A 199 -0.30 1.69 13.34
C SER A 199 0.89 0.74 13.20
N LYS A 200 1.81 1.03 12.28
CA LYS A 200 3.10 0.31 12.18
C LYS A 200 3.98 0.59 13.40
N TYR A 201 4.07 1.86 13.80
CA TYR A 201 4.81 2.31 14.97
C TYR A 201 3.92 3.16 15.87
N ILE A 202 4.11 3.03 17.18
CA ILE A 202 3.58 3.93 18.21
C ILE A 202 4.76 4.30 19.11
N THR A 203 5.18 5.56 19.01
CA THR A 203 6.32 6.09 19.79
C THR A 203 5.85 6.81 21.05
N VAL A 204 6.77 7.03 21.99
CA VAL A 204 6.50 7.85 23.19
C VAL A 204 6.01 9.24 22.82
N ASP A 205 6.62 9.89 21.83
CA ASP A 205 6.24 11.23 21.36
C ASP A 205 4.79 11.28 20.86
N ASN A 206 4.35 10.24 20.14
CA ASN A 206 2.95 10.16 19.68
C ASN A 206 1.96 10.14 20.85
N ILE A 207 2.32 9.44 21.94
CA ILE A 207 1.47 9.34 23.12
C ILE A 207 1.49 10.65 23.92
N ILE A 208 2.66 11.25 24.14
CA ILE A 208 2.78 12.53 24.87
C ILE A 208 1.96 13.61 24.16
N GLU A 209 2.07 13.73 22.84
CA GLU A 209 1.29 14.68 22.04
C GLU A 209 -0.22 14.52 22.26
N LEU A 210 -0.72 13.27 22.28
CA LEU A 210 -2.11 12.98 22.57
C LEU A 210 -2.49 13.36 24.00
N GLN A 211 -1.66 12.98 24.99
CA GLN A 211 -1.92 13.25 26.41
C GLN A 211 -2.04 14.74 26.71
N GLU A 212 -1.30 15.59 26.00
CA GLU A 212 -1.44 17.04 26.09
C GLU A 212 -2.85 17.51 25.72
N GLN A 213 -3.58 16.78 24.86
CA GLN A 213 -4.93 17.15 24.44
C GLN A 213 -5.99 16.49 25.31
N ILE A 214 -5.88 15.17 25.53
CA ILE A 214 -6.89 14.40 26.26
C ILE A 214 -6.73 14.45 27.80
N LYS A 215 -5.61 15.01 28.28
CA LYS A 215 -5.30 15.28 29.71
C LYS A 215 -5.24 14.04 30.61
N ARG A 216 -5.03 12.85 30.06
CA ARG A 216 -4.96 11.57 30.79
C ARG A 216 -4.19 10.51 30.00
N LYS A 217 -3.82 9.41 30.66
CA LYS A 217 -3.20 8.24 29.98
C LYS A 217 -4.25 7.53 29.10
N PRO A 218 -4.01 7.34 27.80
CA PRO A 218 -4.92 6.56 26.94
C PRO A 218 -4.75 5.06 27.19
N ILE A 219 -5.71 4.27 26.71
CA ILE A 219 -5.56 2.83 26.48
C ILE A 219 -5.35 2.62 24.99
N ILE A 220 -4.30 1.88 24.62
CA ILE A 220 -4.10 1.54 23.21
C ILE A 220 -5.09 0.45 22.81
N TRP A 221 -5.96 0.76 21.86
CA TRP A 221 -6.69 -0.25 21.08
C TRP A 221 -5.80 -0.60 19.90
N ASP A 222 -5.18 -1.78 19.93
CA ASP A 222 -4.14 -2.12 18.99
C ASP A 222 -4.63 -3.02 17.85
N ASN A 223 -4.61 -2.51 16.61
CA ASN A 223 -5.03 -3.24 15.42
C ASN A 223 -3.86 -3.85 14.63
N ILE A 224 -2.65 -3.95 15.19
CA ILE A 224 -1.48 -4.52 14.47
C ILE A 224 -1.73 -5.94 13.94
N HIS A 225 -2.60 -6.72 14.58
CA HIS A 225 -2.96 -8.08 14.15
C HIS A 225 -4.40 -8.20 13.64
N ALA A 226 -5.14 -7.10 13.45
CA ALA A 226 -6.50 -7.12 12.92
C ALA A 226 -6.48 -7.46 11.42
N ASN A 227 -7.36 -8.36 10.94
CA ASN A 227 -7.41 -8.78 9.53
C ASN A 227 -8.80 -8.66 8.88
N ASP A 228 -9.79 -8.13 9.58
CA ASP A 228 -11.17 -7.95 9.09
C ASP A 228 -11.26 -7.09 7.82
N TYR A 229 -10.33 -6.15 7.63
CA TYR A 229 -10.26 -5.29 6.44
C TYR A 229 -9.76 -6.00 5.17
N ASP A 230 -9.18 -7.19 5.27
CA ASP A 230 -8.75 -8.00 4.13
C ASP A 230 -8.79 -9.50 4.43
N GLN A 231 -9.85 -10.17 3.96
CA GLN A 231 -10.10 -11.61 4.15
C GLN A 231 -9.05 -12.53 3.51
N THR A 232 -8.10 -11.99 2.75
CA THR A 232 -6.97 -12.77 2.20
C THR A 232 -5.73 -12.74 3.09
N ARG A 233 -5.77 -12.01 4.21
CA ARG A 233 -4.64 -11.82 5.12
C ARG A 233 -4.93 -12.40 6.49
N ILE A 234 -3.86 -12.91 7.11
CA ILE A 234 -3.77 -13.32 8.51
C ILE A 234 -2.39 -12.91 9.03
N TYR A 235 -2.29 -12.67 10.33
CA TYR A 235 -1.07 -12.18 10.96
C TYR A 235 -0.66 -13.06 12.14
N LEU A 236 0.43 -13.78 11.93
CA LEU A 236 1.10 -14.69 12.87
C LEU A 236 2.45 -14.14 13.36
N GLY A 237 2.87 -12.97 12.87
CA GLY A 237 4.10 -12.30 13.31
C GLY A 237 4.03 -11.81 14.77
N PRO A 238 5.17 -11.51 15.39
CA PRO A 238 5.24 -11.05 16.77
C PRO A 238 4.68 -9.63 16.93
N TYR A 239 4.21 -9.30 18.13
CA TYR A 239 3.87 -7.93 18.52
C TYR A 239 5.08 -7.01 18.30
N ARG A 240 4.92 -5.91 17.54
CA ARG A 240 6.06 -5.08 17.11
C ARG A 240 5.70 -3.60 16.99
N GLY A 241 6.73 -2.76 17.04
CA GLY A 241 6.62 -1.33 16.73
C GLY A 241 6.04 -0.47 17.85
N ARG A 242 5.90 -1.01 19.06
CA ARG A 242 5.51 -0.26 20.27
C ARG A 242 6.74 -0.12 21.14
N GLU A 243 7.26 1.11 21.28
CA GLU A 243 8.43 1.38 22.12
C GLU A 243 8.13 0.95 23.57
N SER A 244 9.06 0.27 24.24
CA SER A 244 8.84 -0.22 25.61
C SER A 244 8.54 0.91 26.60
N GLY A 245 9.10 2.10 26.34
CA GLY A 245 8.85 3.33 27.11
C GLY A 245 7.40 3.81 27.12
N ILE A 246 6.55 3.45 26.14
CA ILE A 246 5.16 3.91 26.13
C ILE A 246 4.36 3.43 27.34
N LYS A 247 4.78 2.34 28.01
CA LYS A 247 4.11 1.80 29.21
C LYS A 247 4.00 2.83 30.33
N GLU A 248 4.93 3.78 30.41
CA GLU A 248 4.88 4.86 31.40
C GLU A 248 3.77 5.88 31.10
N PHE A 249 3.36 5.99 29.84
CA PHE A 249 2.46 7.02 29.33
C PHE A 249 1.05 6.50 29.01
N VAL A 250 0.86 5.18 28.89
CA VAL A 250 -0.45 4.56 28.64
C VAL A 250 -1.00 3.87 29.89
N ALA A 251 -2.32 3.74 29.99
CA ALA A 251 -3.01 3.00 31.05
C ALA A 251 -3.11 1.49 30.75
N GLY A 252 -2.96 1.13 29.46
CA GLY A 252 -3.05 -0.26 29.02
C GLY A 252 -2.95 -0.43 27.51
N ILE A 253 -2.95 -1.70 27.08
CA ILE A 253 -3.00 -2.14 25.68
C ILE A 253 -4.01 -3.28 25.54
N LEU A 254 -4.98 -3.10 24.64
CA LEU A 254 -5.96 -4.10 24.26
C LEU A 254 -5.78 -4.42 22.78
N SER A 255 -5.29 -5.62 22.47
CA SER A 255 -5.12 -6.07 21.09
C SER A 255 -6.46 -6.45 20.49
N ASN A 256 -6.80 -5.87 19.34
CA ASN A 256 -7.84 -6.34 18.44
C ASN A 256 -7.17 -7.23 17.38
N PRO A 257 -7.28 -8.57 17.50
CA PRO A 257 -6.44 -9.49 16.76
C PRO A 257 -7.16 -10.02 15.51
N ASN A 258 -6.71 -11.13 14.93
CA ASN A 258 -7.35 -11.74 13.77
C ASN A 258 -8.77 -12.23 14.13
N CYS A 259 -9.65 -12.27 13.14
CA CYS A 259 -11.00 -12.82 13.25
C CYS A 259 -10.98 -14.31 13.62
N GLU A 260 -10.10 -15.09 12.99
CA GLU A 260 -9.86 -16.50 13.29
C GLU A 260 -9.27 -16.64 14.69
N PHE A 261 -9.77 -17.59 15.49
CA PHE A 261 -9.49 -17.63 16.92
C PHE A 261 -8.12 -18.25 17.25
N GLU A 262 -7.80 -19.39 16.66
CA GLU A 262 -6.62 -20.19 16.97
C GLU A 262 -5.33 -19.58 16.42
N VAL A 263 -5.41 -18.78 15.35
CA VAL A 263 -4.25 -18.07 14.79
C VAL A 263 -3.73 -16.97 15.73
N ASN A 264 -4.51 -16.57 16.74
CA ASN A 264 -4.13 -15.52 17.69
C ASN A 264 -3.16 -15.98 18.79
N PHE A 265 -2.65 -17.21 18.74
CA PHE A 265 -1.70 -17.71 19.74
C PHE A 265 -0.42 -16.85 19.80
N ILE A 266 0.28 -16.67 18.67
CA ILE A 266 1.51 -15.88 18.61
C ILE A 266 1.25 -14.39 18.92
N PRO A 267 0.25 -13.72 18.29
CA PRO A 267 -0.11 -12.35 18.63
C PRO A 267 -0.25 -12.09 20.14
N LEU A 268 -1.03 -12.93 20.83
CA LEU A 268 -1.30 -12.73 22.26
C LEU A 268 -0.13 -13.14 23.16
N HIS A 269 0.60 -14.21 22.81
CA HIS A 269 1.77 -14.64 23.57
C HIS A 269 2.93 -13.64 23.46
N THR A 270 3.08 -12.98 22.30
CA THR A 270 4.10 -11.94 22.12
C THR A 270 3.69 -10.62 22.75
N LEU A 271 2.41 -10.26 22.75
CA LEU A 271 1.88 -9.16 23.56
C LEU A 271 2.14 -9.38 25.06
N ALA A 272 1.88 -10.58 25.57
CA ALA A 272 2.14 -10.93 26.97
C ALA A 272 3.62 -10.76 27.34
N GLN A 273 4.53 -11.27 26.49
CA GLN A 273 5.98 -11.06 26.63
C GLN A 273 6.36 -9.58 26.55
N TRP A 274 5.71 -8.79 25.69
CA TRP A 274 5.94 -7.35 25.65
C TRP A 274 5.47 -6.68 26.93
N CYS A 275 4.29 -7.05 27.46
CA CYS A 275 3.71 -6.48 28.68
C CYS A 275 4.52 -6.80 29.93
N ASP A 276 4.99 -8.03 30.09
CA ASP A 276 5.88 -8.43 31.18
C ASP A 276 6.91 -9.47 30.69
N PRO A 277 8.09 -9.02 30.23
CA PRO A 277 9.16 -9.88 29.70
C PRO A 277 9.69 -10.93 30.68
N LEU A 278 9.42 -10.77 31.98
CA LEU A 278 9.90 -11.64 33.05
C LEU A 278 8.83 -12.61 33.57
N SER A 279 7.56 -12.41 33.22
CA SER A 279 6.43 -13.22 33.72
C SER A 279 6.35 -14.64 33.15
N LEU A 280 6.89 -14.86 31.96
CA LEU A 280 6.85 -16.16 31.29
C LEU A 280 8.14 -16.93 31.59
N PRO A 281 8.08 -18.25 31.90
CA PRO A 281 9.25 -19.02 32.29
C PRO A 281 10.39 -18.88 31.25
N LEU A 282 11.55 -18.39 31.69
CA LEU A 282 12.79 -18.45 30.91
C LEU A 282 13.13 -19.94 30.72
N MET A 283 12.82 -20.48 29.55
CA MET A 283 13.19 -21.84 29.17
C MET A 283 14.61 -21.83 28.60
N ASP A 284 15.58 -22.14 29.47
CA ASP A 284 16.99 -22.50 29.22
C ASP A 284 17.59 -21.91 27.93
N ASP A 285 18.09 -20.67 28.02
CA ASP A 285 18.85 -19.99 26.97
C ASP A 285 20.19 -20.71 26.75
N SER A 286 20.15 -21.79 25.97
CA SER A 286 21.34 -22.47 25.45
C SER A 286 21.95 -21.78 24.22
N PHE A 287 21.47 -20.58 23.86
CA PHE A 287 22.07 -19.74 22.82
C PHE A 287 23.03 -18.72 23.44
N LYS A 288 24.28 -19.17 23.66
CA LYS A 288 25.42 -18.26 23.80
C LYS A 288 25.80 -17.73 22.42
N GLU A 289 25.35 -16.53 22.07
CA GLU A 289 26.11 -15.67 21.16
C GLU A 289 26.85 -14.60 21.95
N GLN A 290 28.10 -14.40 21.57
CA GLN A 290 29.12 -13.64 22.26
C GLN A 290 28.84 -12.13 22.15
N GLU A 291 28.64 -11.42 23.26
CA GLU A 291 29.06 -10.02 23.46
C GLU A 291 29.31 -9.71 24.95
N PRO A 292 30.18 -8.73 25.28
CA PRO A 292 30.87 -8.67 26.55
C PRO A 292 30.04 -8.05 27.67
N ALA A 293 30.28 -8.53 28.89
CA ALA A 293 29.63 -8.09 30.11
C ALA A 293 29.87 -6.60 30.45
N LYS A 294 28.77 -5.87 30.72
CA LYS A 294 28.48 -5.10 31.95
C LYS A 294 27.42 -4.02 31.67
N SER A 295 26.20 -4.19 32.17
CA SER A 295 25.51 -3.25 33.07
C SER A 295 24.16 -3.87 33.49
N SER A 296 23.52 -3.33 34.52
CA SER A 296 22.23 -3.80 35.05
C SER A 296 21.08 -3.48 34.09
N GLU A 297 21.02 -4.19 32.96
CA GLU A 297 20.06 -3.93 31.89
C GLU A 297 18.72 -4.61 32.19
N THR A 298 17.67 -3.80 32.21
CA THR A 298 16.28 -4.23 32.10
C THR A 298 16.16 -5.21 30.93
N VAL A 299 15.61 -6.41 31.15
CA VAL A 299 15.34 -7.39 30.08
C VAL A 299 14.33 -6.76 29.12
N ASP A 300 14.82 -6.17 28.03
CA ASP A 300 14.00 -5.48 27.05
C ASP A 300 13.35 -6.48 26.08
N TYR A 301 12.18 -6.12 25.57
CA TYR A 301 11.43 -6.98 24.65
C TYR A 301 12.09 -7.01 23.26
N HIS A 302 12.37 -8.21 22.74
CA HIS A 302 12.84 -8.39 21.36
C HIS A 302 11.85 -9.24 20.53
N PRO A 303 11.26 -8.71 19.44
CA PRO A 303 10.22 -9.40 18.66
C PRO A 303 10.62 -10.81 18.20
N ASP A 304 11.83 -10.98 17.66
CA ASP A 304 12.27 -12.28 17.12
C ASP A 304 12.49 -13.33 18.22
N VAL A 305 12.94 -12.90 19.39
CA VAL A 305 13.10 -13.78 20.57
C VAL A 305 11.71 -14.15 21.08
N ALA A 306 10.79 -13.18 21.13
CA ALA A 306 9.43 -13.40 21.57
C ALA A 306 8.65 -14.34 20.62
N LEU A 307 8.87 -14.22 19.31
CA LEU A 307 8.32 -15.12 18.29
C LEU A 307 8.77 -16.56 18.52
N LYS A 308 10.07 -16.80 18.66
CA LYS A 308 10.63 -18.14 18.92
C LYS A 308 10.08 -18.75 20.21
N ARG A 309 10.00 -17.95 21.29
CA ARG A 309 9.40 -18.38 22.57
C ARG A 309 7.91 -18.73 22.41
N ALA A 310 7.16 -17.93 21.66
CA ALA A 310 5.75 -18.19 21.38
C ALA A 310 5.56 -19.47 20.55
N ILE A 311 6.37 -19.69 19.51
CA ILE A 311 6.33 -20.91 18.68
C ILE A 311 6.60 -22.16 19.53
N LYS A 312 7.64 -22.13 20.36
CA LYS A 312 7.97 -23.24 21.27
C LYS A 312 6.82 -23.54 22.24
N ALA A 313 6.14 -22.52 22.75
CA ALA A 313 4.95 -22.66 23.58
C ALA A 313 3.71 -23.17 22.79
N TRP A 314 3.67 -22.92 21.48
CA TRP A 314 2.55 -23.28 20.62
C TRP A 314 2.57 -24.75 20.18
N VAL A 315 3.75 -25.34 19.96
CA VAL A 315 3.88 -26.73 19.50
C VAL A 315 3.03 -27.71 20.32
N PRO A 316 3.06 -27.74 21.67
CA PRO A 316 2.21 -28.64 22.44
C PRO A 316 0.72 -28.42 22.20
N TYR A 317 0.30 -27.17 21.99
CA TYR A 317 -1.09 -26.79 21.77
C TYR A 317 -1.62 -27.29 20.41
N ILE A 318 -0.78 -27.29 19.37
CA ILE A 318 -1.10 -27.90 18.06
C ILE A 318 -1.47 -29.39 18.19
N TYR A 319 -0.90 -30.07 19.19
CA TYR A 319 -1.15 -31.47 19.48
C TYR A 319 -2.27 -31.74 20.50
N THR A 320 -2.91 -30.70 21.03
CA THR A 320 -4.09 -30.87 21.87
C THR A 320 -5.35 -31.02 21.02
N SER A 321 -6.11 -32.10 21.25
CA SER A 321 -7.43 -32.26 20.63
C SER A 321 -8.40 -31.30 21.30
N VAL A 322 -8.93 -30.33 20.55
CA VAL A 322 -10.06 -29.52 20.99
C VAL A 322 -11.33 -30.37 20.81
N GLY A 323 -11.62 -31.22 21.80
CA GLY A 323 -12.88 -31.96 21.94
C GLY A 323 -13.08 -33.20 21.06
N THR A 324 -12.62 -34.37 21.52
CA THR A 324 -13.41 -35.64 21.52
C THR A 324 -12.96 -36.48 22.71
N GLU A 325 -13.86 -36.68 23.68
CA GLU A 325 -13.68 -37.69 24.71
C GLU A 325 -13.62 -39.10 24.09
N GLY A 326 -12.69 -39.91 24.59
CA GLY A 326 -12.70 -41.37 24.42
C GLY A 326 -12.00 -41.88 23.16
N ILE A 327 -10.76 -42.36 23.32
CA ILE A 327 -10.31 -43.70 22.93
C ILE A 327 -8.90 -43.88 23.54
N THR A 328 -8.79 -44.76 24.53
CA THR A 328 -7.52 -45.25 25.06
C THR A 328 -6.96 -46.33 24.13
N PRO A 329 -5.72 -46.21 23.63
CA PRO A 329 -5.09 -47.30 22.88
C PRO A 329 -4.60 -48.37 23.86
N ALA A 330 -5.05 -49.61 23.63
CA ALA A 330 -4.65 -50.78 24.38
C ALA A 330 -3.14 -51.02 24.32
N SER A 331 -2.58 -51.42 25.46
CA SER A 331 -1.18 -51.78 25.67
C SER A 331 -0.79 -53.06 24.92
N PHE A 332 0.31 -53.03 24.19
CA PHE A 332 1.03 -54.22 23.72
C PHE A 332 2.53 -54.08 23.98
N ASP A 333 3.07 -55.04 24.73
CA ASP A 333 4.49 -55.43 24.79
C ASP A 333 4.75 -56.44 23.64
N ASN A 334 5.95 -56.69 23.09
CA ASN A 334 7.27 -56.67 23.70
C ASN A 334 8.40 -56.63 22.61
N THR A 335 9.49 -55.94 22.96
CA THR A 335 10.92 -56.13 22.64
C THR A 335 11.51 -56.23 21.22
N ASP A 336 10.82 -56.63 20.14
CA ASP A 336 11.35 -56.45 18.76
C ASP A 336 10.84 -55.12 18.11
N PHE A 337 9.93 -54.48 18.84
CA PHE A 337 9.24 -53.26 18.44
C PHE A 337 10.08 -52.01 18.69
N GLU A 338 11.07 -52.00 19.60
CA GLU A 338 11.77 -50.75 19.99
C GLU A 338 12.75 -50.22 18.92
N GLN A 339 13.36 -51.08 18.10
CA GLN A 339 14.17 -50.65 16.96
C GLN A 339 13.30 -50.19 15.78
N HIS A 340 12.16 -50.85 15.55
CA HIS A 340 11.18 -50.45 14.54
C HIS A 340 10.41 -49.19 14.97
N LYS A 341 10.11 -49.01 16.25
CA LYS A 341 9.50 -47.83 16.88
C LYS A 341 10.48 -46.67 17.02
N LYS A 342 11.80 -46.89 17.08
CA LYS A 342 12.80 -45.82 16.88
C LYS A 342 12.85 -45.37 15.43
N LYS A 343 12.78 -46.27 14.45
CA LYS A 343 12.67 -45.91 13.01
C LYS A 343 11.31 -45.32 12.65
N LEU A 344 10.21 -45.79 13.23
CA LEU A 344 8.86 -45.24 13.10
C LEU A 344 8.73 -43.93 13.86
N LYS A 345 9.25 -43.78 15.09
CA LYS A 345 9.31 -42.49 15.80
C LYS A 345 10.19 -41.49 15.07
N LYS A 346 11.26 -41.92 14.39
CA LYS A 346 12.10 -41.06 13.56
C LYS A 346 11.40 -40.66 12.25
N ARG A 347 10.72 -41.61 11.59
CA ARG A 347 9.85 -41.31 10.43
C ARG A 347 8.64 -40.46 10.81
N LEU A 348 8.02 -40.71 11.95
CA LEU A 348 6.91 -39.94 12.51
C LEU A 348 7.40 -38.59 13.02
N SER A 349 8.61 -38.46 13.58
CA SER A 349 9.16 -37.16 13.98
C SER A 349 9.46 -36.27 12.78
N ASP A 350 9.85 -36.85 11.64
CA ASP A 350 10.00 -36.13 10.38
C ASP A 350 8.64 -35.76 9.75
N ASP A 351 7.55 -36.44 10.15
CA ASP A 351 6.18 -36.28 9.62
C ASP A 351 5.24 -35.43 10.51
N LEU A 352 5.76 -34.94 11.64
CA LEU A 352 5.04 -34.11 12.61
C LEU A 352 5.46 -32.65 12.43
N ILE A 353 4.50 -31.74 12.62
CA ILE A 353 4.82 -30.31 12.75
C ILE A 353 5.80 -30.09 13.90
N ASN A 354 6.84 -29.34 13.61
CA ASN A 354 7.85 -28.90 14.57
C ASN A 354 7.94 -27.36 14.66
N GLU A 355 8.91 -26.86 15.41
CA GLU A 355 9.13 -25.42 15.61
C GLU A 355 9.50 -24.71 14.29
N ASP A 356 10.30 -25.34 13.42
CA ASP A 356 10.72 -24.76 12.14
C ASP A 356 9.53 -24.65 11.17
N ASP A 357 8.63 -25.63 11.15
CA ASP A 357 7.40 -25.60 10.35
C ASP A 357 6.49 -24.43 10.79
N LEU A 358 6.34 -24.21 12.10
CA LEU A 358 5.52 -23.10 12.63
C LEU A 358 6.20 -21.74 12.45
N LEU A 359 7.54 -21.69 12.50
CA LEU A 359 8.30 -20.49 12.16
C LEU A 359 8.11 -20.15 10.69
N LEU A 360 8.24 -21.14 9.79
CA LEU A 360 7.95 -20.97 8.36
C LEU A 360 6.54 -20.41 8.15
N LEU A 361 5.53 -20.98 8.83
CA LEU A 361 4.16 -20.49 8.75
C LEU A 361 4.05 -19.01 9.19
N ALA A 362 4.69 -18.63 10.30
CA ALA A 362 4.67 -17.25 10.80
C ALA A 362 5.39 -16.28 9.86
N GLU A 363 6.51 -16.70 9.25
CA GLU A 363 7.28 -15.90 8.29
C GLU A 363 6.52 -15.67 6.97
N LEU A 364 5.65 -16.61 6.57
CA LEU A 364 4.78 -16.46 5.39
C LEU A 364 3.59 -15.52 5.66
N PHE A 365 3.07 -15.52 6.89
CA PHE A 365 1.91 -14.72 7.31
C PHE A 365 2.29 -13.79 8.46
N TYR A 366 3.12 -12.78 8.16
CA TYR A 366 3.83 -12.02 9.19
C TYR A 366 3.02 -10.86 9.79
N LEU A 367 3.16 -9.64 9.26
CA LEU A 367 2.53 -8.41 9.76
C LEU A 367 1.89 -7.56 8.64
N PRO A 368 1.05 -6.56 8.95
CA PRO A 368 0.36 -5.74 7.94
C PRO A 368 1.28 -5.01 6.96
N GLU A 369 2.36 -4.39 7.46
CA GLU A 369 3.31 -3.59 6.68
C GLU A 369 4.74 -4.19 6.67
N GLU A 370 4.89 -5.46 7.06
CA GLU A 370 6.17 -6.19 7.05
C GLU A 370 5.95 -7.66 6.66
N TYR A 371 6.85 -8.18 5.83
CA TYR A 371 6.89 -9.60 5.47
C TYR A 371 7.99 -10.29 6.28
N GLY A 372 7.79 -11.56 6.59
CA GLY A 372 8.86 -12.39 7.13
C GLY A 372 9.99 -12.56 6.11
N SER A 373 11.17 -12.87 6.61
CA SER A 373 12.39 -13.14 5.84
C SER A 373 12.16 -14.18 4.73
N VAL A 374 11.39 -15.24 4.99
CA VAL A 374 11.06 -16.26 3.99
C VAL A 374 10.16 -15.71 2.90
N GLY A 375 9.12 -14.93 3.26
CA GLY A 375 8.25 -14.26 2.29
C GLY A 375 9.02 -13.29 1.39
N ILE A 376 9.91 -12.48 1.97
CA ILE A 376 10.79 -11.56 1.22
C ILE A 376 11.69 -12.35 0.27
N HIS A 377 12.31 -13.43 0.75
CA HIS A 377 13.18 -14.27 -0.04
C HIS A 377 12.43 -14.87 -1.25
N LEU A 378 11.28 -15.52 -1.04
CA LEU A 378 10.46 -16.09 -2.11
C LEU A 378 10.04 -15.06 -3.16
N LEU A 379 9.61 -13.87 -2.72
CA LEU A 379 9.24 -12.78 -3.63
C LEU A 379 10.45 -12.29 -4.43
N THR A 380 11.61 -12.17 -3.79
CA THR A 380 12.87 -11.75 -4.43
C THR A 380 13.32 -12.76 -5.49
N GLU A 381 13.32 -14.04 -5.13
CA GLU A 381 13.70 -15.12 -6.03
C GLU A 381 12.73 -15.25 -7.20
N ALA A 382 11.42 -15.27 -6.94
CA ALA A 382 10.41 -15.33 -7.99
C ALA A 382 10.51 -14.14 -8.96
N SER A 383 10.57 -12.91 -8.44
CA SER A 383 10.69 -11.71 -9.26
C SER A 383 11.95 -11.74 -10.13
N TRP A 384 13.09 -12.13 -9.56
CA TRP A 384 14.34 -12.19 -10.32
C TRP A 384 14.31 -13.30 -11.37
N LEU A 385 13.85 -14.50 -11.03
CA LEU A 385 13.77 -15.65 -11.95
C LEU A 385 12.87 -15.33 -13.14
N LEU A 386 11.70 -14.72 -12.90
CA LEU A 386 10.74 -14.33 -13.94
C LEU A 386 11.31 -13.24 -14.86
N ASN A 387 12.02 -12.24 -14.31
CA ASN A 387 12.61 -11.15 -15.10
C ASN A 387 13.87 -11.56 -15.89
N ASN A 388 14.53 -12.66 -15.53
CA ASN A 388 15.77 -13.12 -16.16
C ASN A 388 15.59 -14.47 -16.88
N ALA A 389 14.35 -14.90 -17.12
CA ALA A 389 14.05 -16.17 -17.78
C ALA A 389 14.61 -16.24 -19.22
N ASP A 390 14.71 -15.11 -19.92
CA ASP A 390 15.24 -15.06 -21.29
C ASP A 390 16.76 -15.28 -21.36
N SER A 391 17.51 -14.98 -20.29
CA SER A 391 18.96 -15.17 -20.22
C SER A 391 19.39 -16.65 -20.30
N VAL A 392 18.48 -17.59 -20.04
CA VAL A 392 18.69 -19.03 -20.20
C VAL A 392 18.49 -19.48 -21.66
N ASN A 393 17.69 -18.73 -22.43
CA ASN A 393 17.21 -19.13 -23.76
C ASN A 393 18.14 -18.70 -24.92
N GLU A 394 19.01 -17.71 -24.74
CA GLU A 394 19.98 -17.27 -25.78
C GLU A 394 21.09 -18.29 -26.08
N GLN A 395 21.22 -19.36 -25.28
CA GLN A 395 22.28 -20.34 -25.44
C GLN A 395 21.91 -21.55 -26.31
N GLU A 396 20.66 -22.01 -26.29
CA GLU A 396 20.24 -23.18 -27.09
C GLU A 396 20.03 -22.83 -28.58
N SER A 397 19.71 -21.57 -28.91
CA SER A 397 19.50 -21.13 -30.30
C SER A 397 20.80 -21.03 -31.11
N ASN A 398 21.97 -20.92 -30.46
CA ASN A 398 23.29 -20.90 -31.10
C ASN A 398 24.03 -22.25 -31.07
N SER A 399 23.46 -23.31 -30.48
CA SER A 399 24.10 -24.63 -30.33
C SER A 399 23.49 -25.69 -31.24
N ARG A 400 23.43 -25.43 -32.55
CA ARG A 400 23.12 -26.46 -33.56
C ARG A 400 24.34 -27.19 -34.11
N GLU A 401 25.54 -26.94 -33.61
CA GLU A 401 26.73 -27.75 -33.91
C GLU A 401 27.19 -28.53 -32.67
N ILE A 402 27.26 -29.85 -32.85
CA ILE A 402 27.59 -30.86 -31.84
C ILE A 402 29.08 -30.81 -31.49
N SER A 403 29.37 -31.18 -30.24
CA SER A 403 30.70 -31.54 -29.69
C SER A 403 31.58 -30.38 -29.20
N THR A 404 31.26 -29.89 -28.01
CA THR A 404 32.16 -29.82 -26.83
C THR A 404 31.40 -29.11 -25.71
N LYS A 405 31.51 -29.59 -24.47
CA LYS A 405 30.91 -28.97 -23.28
C LYS A 405 31.44 -27.53 -23.13
N LYS A 406 30.78 -26.54 -23.74
CA LYS A 406 31.01 -25.14 -23.40
C LYS A 406 30.53 -24.92 -21.95
N PRO A 407 31.33 -24.27 -21.09
CA PRO A 407 30.91 -23.97 -19.74
C PRO A 407 29.70 -23.04 -19.78
N ILE A 408 28.66 -23.37 -19.02
CA ILE A 408 27.46 -22.53 -18.84
C ILE A 408 27.94 -21.11 -18.48
N CYS A 409 27.41 -20.08 -19.13
CA CYS A 409 27.78 -18.70 -18.78
C CYS A 409 27.48 -18.45 -17.28
N PRO A 410 28.24 -17.56 -16.62
CA PRO A 410 28.02 -17.24 -15.21
C PRO A 410 26.56 -16.90 -14.87
N GLU A 411 25.86 -16.21 -15.77
CA GLU A 411 24.48 -15.76 -15.63
C GLU A 411 23.48 -16.93 -15.65
N GLY A 412 23.64 -17.87 -16.59
CA GLY A 412 22.83 -19.08 -16.68
C GLY A 412 23.03 -20.01 -15.47
N ARG A 413 24.28 -20.13 -14.96
CA ARG A 413 24.54 -20.88 -13.72
C ARG A 413 23.88 -20.22 -12.51
N SER A 414 23.94 -18.90 -12.43
CA SER A 414 23.28 -18.14 -11.38
C SER A 414 21.76 -18.36 -11.41
N TRP A 415 21.15 -18.38 -12.59
CA TRP A 415 19.73 -18.64 -12.74
C TRP A 415 19.33 -20.04 -12.25
N HIS A 416 20.04 -21.09 -12.68
CA HIS A 416 19.74 -22.46 -12.23
C HIS A 416 19.92 -22.64 -10.71
N ARG A 417 20.95 -22.03 -10.11
CA ARG A 417 21.15 -22.09 -8.66
C ARG A 417 19.98 -21.47 -7.90
N ARG A 418 19.52 -20.30 -8.34
CA ARG A 418 18.38 -19.59 -7.74
C ARG A 418 17.06 -20.32 -7.97
N ALA A 419 16.90 -20.96 -9.12
CA ALA A 419 15.74 -21.80 -9.41
C ALA A 419 15.67 -23.03 -8.49
N LEU A 420 16.81 -23.68 -8.20
CA LEU A 420 16.90 -24.78 -7.24
C LEU A 420 16.56 -24.32 -5.82
N ASP A 421 17.11 -23.19 -5.39
CA ASP A 421 16.80 -22.61 -4.07
C ASP A 421 15.29 -22.29 -3.91
N PHE A 422 14.67 -21.69 -4.93
CA PHE A 422 13.23 -21.47 -4.96
C PHE A 422 12.42 -22.78 -4.93
N HIS A 423 12.88 -23.80 -5.66
CA HIS A 423 12.25 -25.13 -5.68
C HIS A 423 12.30 -25.80 -4.29
N ASP A 424 13.46 -25.75 -3.63
CA ASP A 424 13.67 -26.33 -2.30
C ASP A 424 12.77 -25.62 -1.27
N LYS A 425 12.68 -24.28 -1.32
CA LYS A 425 11.75 -23.53 -0.46
C LYS A 425 10.27 -23.81 -0.73
N HIS A 426 9.88 -23.98 -1.99
CA HIS A 426 8.53 -24.43 -2.32
C HIS A 426 8.23 -25.84 -1.79
N ALA A 427 9.20 -26.74 -1.82
CA ALA A 427 9.07 -28.08 -1.26
C ALA A 427 8.91 -28.07 0.27
N GLU A 428 9.67 -27.24 0.99
CA GLU A 428 9.50 -27.02 2.44
C GLU A 428 8.06 -26.59 2.79
N ILE A 429 7.46 -25.68 2.01
CA ILE A 429 6.08 -25.22 2.22
C ILE A 429 5.06 -26.32 1.94
N CYS A 430 5.28 -27.13 0.91
CA CYS A 430 4.41 -28.28 0.63
C CYS A 430 4.47 -29.31 1.77
N ASP A 431 5.67 -29.60 2.26
CA ASP A 431 5.89 -30.52 3.38
C ASP A 431 5.20 -30.00 4.66
N MET A 432 5.38 -28.72 4.99
CA MET A 432 4.68 -28.06 6.11
C MET A 432 3.16 -28.20 5.97
N MET A 433 2.58 -28.00 4.78
CA MET A 433 1.14 -28.16 4.56
C MET A 433 0.70 -29.62 4.73
N ASP A 434 1.46 -30.58 4.22
CA ASP A 434 1.14 -32.00 4.36
C ASP A 434 1.19 -32.45 5.83
N LYS A 435 2.08 -31.86 6.64
CA LYS A 435 2.10 -32.04 8.10
C LYS A 435 0.91 -31.37 8.79
N LEU A 436 0.53 -30.14 8.40
CA LEU A 436 -0.65 -29.43 8.91
C LEU A 436 -1.92 -30.30 8.78
N LEU A 437 -2.08 -31.02 7.67
CA LEU A 437 -3.23 -31.91 7.44
C LEU A 437 -3.34 -33.07 8.44
N LYS A 438 -2.23 -33.44 9.09
CA LYS A 438 -2.13 -34.56 10.03
C LYS A 438 -2.32 -34.15 11.49
N ILE A 439 -2.39 -32.85 11.80
CA ILE A 439 -2.49 -32.37 13.19
C ILE A 439 -3.86 -32.74 13.82
N PRO A 440 -3.90 -33.05 15.13
CA PRO A 440 -5.15 -33.36 15.82
C PRO A 440 -6.01 -32.11 16.08
N ASN A 441 -5.41 -30.92 16.20
CA ASN A 441 -6.16 -29.68 16.37
C ASN A 441 -6.82 -29.25 15.05
N ARG A 442 -8.03 -29.79 14.79
CA ARG A 442 -8.80 -29.49 13.58
C ARG A 442 -9.32 -28.06 13.53
N ALA A 443 -9.57 -27.42 14.68
CA ALA A 443 -10.01 -26.03 14.73
C ALA A 443 -8.97 -25.10 14.10
N PHE A 444 -7.70 -25.23 14.51
CA PHE A 444 -6.60 -24.48 13.93
C PHE A 444 -6.40 -24.80 12.44
N LEU A 445 -6.45 -26.08 12.06
CA LEU A 445 -6.32 -26.48 10.65
C LEU A 445 -7.39 -25.80 9.77
N TYR A 446 -8.65 -25.80 10.19
CA TYR A 446 -9.73 -25.24 9.39
C TYR A 446 -9.64 -23.72 9.24
N GLU A 447 -9.12 -23.03 10.25
CA GLU A 447 -8.90 -21.57 10.17
C GLU A 447 -7.74 -21.22 9.23
N ILE A 448 -6.66 -22.01 9.21
CA ILE A 448 -5.46 -21.70 8.40
C ILE A 448 -5.50 -22.27 6.97
N TYR A 449 -6.32 -23.30 6.72
CA TYR A 449 -6.24 -24.12 5.50
C TYR A 449 -6.33 -23.31 4.20
N ASN A 450 -7.31 -22.41 4.09
CA ASN A 450 -7.51 -21.64 2.86
C ASN A 450 -6.30 -20.74 2.56
N TYR A 451 -5.77 -20.06 3.58
CA TYR A 451 -4.61 -19.17 3.44
C TYR A 451 -3.37 -19.93 2.94
N VAL A 452 -3.04 -21.06 3.59
CA VAL A 452 -1.85 -21.86 3.23
C VAL A 452 -2.04 -22.53 1.87
N SER A 453 -3.23 -23.06 1.59
CA SER A 453 -3.56 -23.71 0.32
C SER A 453 -3.43 -22.72 -0.85
N ASP A 454 -3.97 -21.51 -0.72
CA ASP A 454 -3.91 -20.49 -1.76
C ASP A 454 -2.47 -20.08 -2.06
N LEU A 455 -1.67 -19.80 -1.02
CA LEU A 455 -0.26 -19.48 -1.18
C LEU A 455 0.53 -20.62 -1.83
N ARG A 456 0.33 -21.86 -1.37
CA ARG A 456 0.95 -23.05 -1.97
C ARG A 456 0.60 -23.18 -3.45
N ASN A 457 -0.65 -22.96 -3.83
CA ASN A 457 -1.09 -23.09 -5.22
C ASN A 457 -0.40 -22.04 -6.11
N VAL A 458 -0.34 -20.78 -5.67
CA VAL A 458 0.37 -19.71 -6.38
C VAL A 458 1.86 -20.03 -6.53
N LEU A 459 2.53 -20.44 -5.45
CA LEU A 459 3.95 -20.81 -5.50
C LEU A 459 4.20 -22.04 -6.39
N SER A 460 3.29 -23.02 -6.40
CA SER A 460 3.37 -24.20 -7.28
C SER A 460 3.27 -23.82 -8.75
N MET A 461 2.43 -22.83 -9.10
CA MET A 461 2.34 -22.29 -10.46
C MET A 461 3.64 -21.61 -10.87
N ILE A 462 4.22 -20.78 -9.99
CA ILE A 462 5.50 -20.12 -10.24
C ILE A 462 6.62 -21.16 -10.40
N ASN A 463 6.70 -22.15 -9.50
CA ASN A 463 7.71 -23.22 -9.57
C ASN A 463 7.59 -24.04 -10.86
N SER A 464 6.36 -24.32 -11.31
CA SER A 464 6.11 -25.00 -12.60
C SER A 464 6.58 -24.16 -13.79
N TYR A 465 6.33 -22.85 -13.76
CA TYR A 465 6.81 -21.92 -14.78
C TYR A 465 8.34 -21.83 -14.83
N VAL A 466 8.99 -21.71 -13.67
CA VAL A 466 10.44 -21.71 -13.54
C VAL A 466 11.02 -23.02 -14.08
N THR A 467 10.49 -24.17 -13.66
CA THR A 467 10.93 -25.48 -14.13
C THR A 467 10.82 -25.61 -15.65
N TRP A 468 9.74 -25.11 -16.26
CA TRP A 468 9.57 -25.12 -17.71
C TRP A 468 10.65 -24.32 -18.45
N HIS A 469 11.01 -23.13 -17.97
CA HIS A 469 12.12 -22.34 -18.56
C HIS A 469 13.47 -23.04 -18.37
N GLY A 470 13.71 -23.68 -17.22
CA GLY A 470 14.94 -24.43 -16.96
C GLY A 470 15.15 -25.63 -17.88
N LEU A 471 14.09 -26.17 -18.50
CA LEU A 471 14.14 -27.29 -19.45
C LEU A 471 14.34 -26.87 -20.91
N GLY A 472 14.40 -25.56 -21.21
CA GLY A 472 14.72 -25.03 -22.55
C GLY A 472 13.55 -24.92 -23.53
N ARG A 473 12.33 -24.59 -23.06
CA ARG A 473 11.10 -24.40 -23.89
C ARG A 473 10.86 -25.52 -24.94
N LYS A 474 11.23 -26.76 -24.64
CA LYS A 474 11.11 -27.91 -25.56
C LYS A 474 9.66 -28.37 -25.78
N THR A 475 8.72 -27.80 -25.05
CA THR A 475 7.29 -28.13 -25.07
C THR A 475 6.44 -26.85 -25.22
N ARG A 476 5.19 -27.00 -25.67
CA ARG A 476 4.20 -25.90 -25.72
C ARG A 476 4.12 -25.19 -24.37
N GLU A 477 3.87 -23.87 -24.39
CA GLU A 477 3.72 -23.07 -23.17
C GLU A 477 2.70 -23.72 -22.23
N PRO A 478 3.03 -23.90 -20.93
CA PRO A 478 2.17 -24.58 -19.96
C PRO A 478 0.91 -23.76 -19.61
N PHE A 479 0.92 -22.45 -19.87
CA PHE A 479 -0.20 -21.55 -19.61
C PHE A 479 -0.68 -20.93 -20.93
N SER A 480 -1.71 -21.51 -21.54
CA SER A 480 -2.32 -20.96 -22.76
C SER A 480 -2.97 -19.61 -22.45
N ARG A 481 -2.65 -18.57 -23.23
CA ARG A 481 -3.34 -17.27 -23.15
C ARG A 481 -4.77 -17.34 -23.69
N ASP A 482 -5.07 -18.32 -24.54
CA ASP A 482 -6.31 -18.37 -25.31
C ASP A 482 -7.45 -19.02 -24.50
N GLU A 483 -7.15 -19.92 -23.57
CA GLU A 483 -8.12 -20.58 -22.67
C GLU A 483 -7.51 -20.85 -21.28
N PRO A 484 -7.33 -19.80 -20.44
CA PRO A 484 -6.84 -20.00 -19.09
C PRO A 484 -7.92 -20.64 -18.21
N GLU A 485 -7.55 -21.70 -17.49
CA GLU A 485 -8.38 -22.32 -16.47
C GLU A 485 -8.81 -21.30 -15.39
N PRO A 486 -10.00 -21.44 -14.77
CA PRO A 486 -10.55 -20.41 -13.88
C PRO A 486 -9.63 -20.00 -12.73
N TRP A 487 -8.83 -20.93 -12.19
CA TRP A 487 -7.88 -20.64 -11.10
C TRP A 487 -6.69 -19.78 -11.52
N VAL A 488 -6.41 -19.64 -12.82
CA VAL A 488 -5.38 -18.72 -13.33
C VAL A 488 -5.82 -17.26 -13.18
N LYS A 489 -7.13 -17.00 -13.21
CA LYS A 489 -7.72 -15.66 -13.00
C LYS A 489 -8.04 -15.43 -11.51
N HIS A 490 -7.01 -15.21 -10.71
CA HIS A 490 -7.16 -14.97 -9.27
C HIS A 490 -7.91 -13.66 -8.95
N GLY A 491 -8.71 -13.72 -7.87
CA GLY A 491 -9.42 -12.58 -7.27
C GLY A 491 -10.83 -12.31 -7.82
N GLY A 492 -11.29 -13.04 -8.83
CA GLY A 492 -12.61 -12.83 -9.43
C GLY A 492 -12.83 -11.39 -9.90
N LEU A 493 -14.07 -10.90 -9.82
CA LEU A 493 -14.42 -9.52 -10.20
C LEU A 493 -13.68 -8.46 -9.35
N GLN A 494 -13.47 -8.74 -8.07
CA GLN A 494 -12.71 -7.85 -7.19
C GLN A 494 -11.25 -7.73 -7.65
N GLY A 495 -10.63 -8.85 -8.04
CA GLY A 495 -9.29 -8.88 -8.60
C GLY A 495 -9.17 -8.07 -9.89
N GLU A 496 -10.18 -8.13 -10.77
CA GLU A 496 -10.20 -7.30 -11.99
C GLU A 496 -10.27 -5.80 -11.66
N PHE A 497 -11.14 -5.38 -10.74
CA PHE A 497 -11.20 -3.98 -10.32
C PHE A 497 -9.91 -3.54 -9.61
N ARG A 498 -9.31 -4.39 -8.76
CA ARG A 498 -8.01 -4.10 -8.11
C ARG A 498 -6.91 -3.87 -9.15
N ARG A 499 -6.83 -4.70 -10.20
CA ARG A 499 -5.88 -4.54 -11.31
C ARG A 499 -6.09 -3.24 -12.12
N LEU A 500 -7.32 -2.72 -12.18
CA LEU A 500 -7.62 -1.43 -12.84
C LEU A 500 -7.15 -0.23 -12.00
N LEU A 501 -7.16 -0.36 -10.67
CA LEU A 501 -6.63 0.68 -9.81
C LEU A 501 -5.10 0.69 -9.93
N ASN A 502 -4.52 1.79 -10.42
CA ASN A 502 -3.07 1.98 -10.60
C ASN A 502 -2.31 2.16 -9.24
N VAL A 503 -2.73 1.42 -8.22
CA VAL A 503 -2.12 1.32 -6.89
C VAL A 503 -1.26 0.06 -6.77
N GLU A 504 -1.52 -0.97 -7.60
CA GLU A 504 -0.64 -2.15 -7.73
C GLU A 504 0.75 -1.67 -8.19
N GLY A 505 1.78 -1.89 -7.36
CA GLY A 505 3.16 -1.49 -7.63
C GLY A 505 3.70 -0.30 -6.80
N LYS A 506 2.88 0.57 -6.19
CA LYS A 506 3.41 1.66 -5.33
C LYS A 506 3.86 1.19 -3.95
N TYR A 507 3.25 0.13 -3.43
CA TYR A 507 3.54 -0.45 -2.11
C TYR A 507 4.09 -1.87 -2.19
N ASP A 508 4.25 -2.42 -3.40
CA ASP A 508 4.83 -3.75 -3.62
C ASP A 508 6.35 -3.69 -3.41
N LEU A 509 6.93 -4.73 -2.81
CA LEU A 509 8.39 -4.88 -2.70
C LEU A 509 9.09 -4.84 -4.07
N PHE A 510 8.39 -5.29 -5.12
CA PHE A 510 8.86 -5.28 -6.50
C PHE A 510 7.80 -4.61 -7.38
N PRO A 511 7.90 -3.29 -7.63
CA PRO A 511 6.99 -2.60 -8.54
C PRO A 511 6.98 -3.32 -9.88
N ARG A 512 5.80 -3.79 -10.32
CA ARG A 512 5.64 -4.30 -11.69
C ARG A 512 6.09 -3.19 -12.64
N LYS A 513 6.90 -3.52 -13.65
CA LYS A 513 7.05 -2.64 -14.82
C LYS A 513 5.64 -2.50 -15.40
N SER A 514 5.01 -1.35 -15.22
CA SER A 514 3.65 -1.11 -15.72
C SER A 514 3.60 -1.50 -17.19
N SER A 515 2.85 -2.56 -17.49
CA SER A 515 2.59 -3.04 -18.85
C SER A 515 1.28 -2.46 -19.39
N VAL A 516 0.79 -1.38 -18.77
CA VAL A 516 -0.27 -0.57 -19.37
C VAL A 516 0.44 0.35 -20.38
N PRO A 517 0.20 0.19 -21.70
CA PRO A 517 0.81 1.07 -22.68
C PRO A 517 0.40 2.51 -22.35
N LYS A 518 1.37 3.42 -22.20
CA LYS A 518 1.09 4.86 -22.00
C LYS A 518 0.08 5.31 -23.05
N VAL A 519 -1.07 5.81 -22.62
CA VAL A 519 -2.05 6.36 -23.57
C VAL A 519 -1.66 7.80 -23.83
N PHE A 520 -1.40 8.08 -25.12
CA PHE A 520 -1.06 9.41 -25.57
C PHE A 520 -2.26 10.06 -26.27
N THR A 521 -2.61 11.24 -25.78
CA THR A 521 -3.68 12.07 -26.34
C THR A 521 -3.09 13.20 -27.17
N VAL A 522 -3.60 13.34 -28.40
CA VAL A 522 -3.27 14.46 -29.28
C VAL A 522 -4.45 15.41 -29.28
N ARG A 523 -4.23 16.66 -28.91
CA ARG A 523 -5.27 17.71 -28.89
C ARG A 523 -4.73 19.04 -29.39
N ASN A 524 -5.63 20.00 -29.62
CA ASN A 524 -5.24 21.36 -29.97
C ASN A 524 -4.73 22.13 -28.75
N PHE A 525 -3.93 23.17 -29.01
CA PHE A 525 -3.44 24.11 -28.01
C PHE A 525 -4.58 24.83 -27.28
N LEU A 526 -4.43 24.96 -25.96
CA LEU A 526 -5.27 25.78 -25.08
C LEU A 526 -4.45 26.94 -24.53
N LYS A 527 -5.10 28.10 -24.27
CA LYS A 527 -4.40 29.28 -23.72
C LYS A 527 -3.68 28.99 -22.39
N SER A 528 -4.19 28.06 -21.59
CA SER A 528 -3.57 27.58 -20.34
C SER A 528 -2.26 26.81 -20.55
N ASP A 529 -1.97 26.32 -21.76
CA ASP A 529 -0.75 25.56 -22.06
C ASP A 529 0.48 26.47 -22.24
N LYS A 530 0.30 27.78 -22.45
CA LYS A 530 1.39 28.72 -22.80
C LYS A 530 2.59 28.60 -21.86
N GLU A 531 2.36 28.69 -20.55
CA GLU A 531 3.41 28.58 -19.53
C GLU A 531 4.09 27.20 -19.55
N LYS A 532 3.34 26.12 -19.82
CA LYS A 532 3.89 24.77 -19.93
C LYS A 532 4.76 24.60 -21.17
N LEU A 533 4.40 25.22 -22.30
CA LEU A 533 5.22 25.20 -23.51
C LEU A 533 6.51 25.99 -23.35
N TYR A 534 6.49 27.11 -22.62
CA TYR A 534 7.68 27.96 -22.42
C TYR A 534 8.74 27.23 -21.58
N LYS A 535 8.34 26.31 -20.71
CA LYS A 535 9.26 25.45 -19.95
C LYS A 535 10.11 24.51 -20.81
N PHE A 536 9.74 24.25 -22.07
CA PHE A 536 10.60 23.47 -22.99
C PHE A 536 11.90 24.22 -23.36
N PHE A 537 11.97 25.53 -23.08
CA PHE A 537 13.14 26.36 -23.32
C PHE A 537 13.85 26.76 -22.02
N GLU A 538 13.53 26.11 -20.89
CA GLU A 538 14.09 26.47 -19.57
C GLU A 538 15.62 26.36 -19.56
N SER A 539 16.18 25.33 -20.20
CA SER A 539 17.63 25.13 -20.32
C SER A 539 18.32 26.22 -21.15
N ASP A 540 17.58 26.89 -22.04
CA ASP A 540 18.11 27.95 -22.89
C ASP A 540 18.07 29.31 -22.20
N LYS A 541 17.37 29.46 -21.06
CA LYS A 541 17.26 30.74 -20.33
C LYS A 541 18.62 31.26 -19.87
N GLU A 542 19.55 30.37 -19.54
CA GLU A 542 20.93 30.74 -19.18
C GLU A 542 21.67 31.44 -20.34
N LEU A 543 21.26 31.18 -21.59
CA LEU A 543 21.81 31.84 -22.80
C LEU A 543 21.19 33.22 -23.04
N PHE A 544 20.06 33.54 -22.39
CA PHE A 544 19.33 34.80 -22.52
C PHE A 544 19.02 35.40 -21.13
N PRO A 545 20.05 35.73 -20.31
CA PRO A 545 19.86 36.16 -18.93
C PRO A 545 19.02 37.45 -18.81
N ASN A 546 19.10 38.35 -19.79
CA ASN A 546 18.33 39.59 -19.79
C ASN A 546 16.90 39.36 -20.30
N PHE A 547 16.71 38.33 -21.13
CA PHE A 547 15.46 38.05 -21.82
C PHE A 547 15.12 36.55 -21.83
N PRO A 548 14.79 35.96 -20.67
CA PRO A 548 14.69 34.51 -20.53
C PRO A 548 13.64 33.86 -21.45
N ASN A 549 12.59 34.61 -21.84
CA ASN A 549 11.53 34.10 -22.70
C ASN A 549 11.72 34.42 -24.20
N MET A 550 12.84 35.03 -24.60
CA MET A 550 13.05 35.49 -25.98
C MET A 550 12.92 34.37 -27.01
N LEU A 551 13.53 33.21 -26.74
CA LEU A 551 13.50 32.08 -27.65
C LEU A 551 12.10 31.46 -27.75
N ALA A 552 11.41 31.32 -26.62
CA ALA A 552 10.04 30.80 -26.58
C ALA A 552 9.04 31.75 -27.27
N ASP A 553 9.17 33.07 -27.09
CA ASP A 553 8.37 34.07 -27.81
C ASP A 553 8.61 34.00 -29.32
N HIS A 554 9.88 33.86 -29.74
CA HIS A 554 10.26 33.81 -31.15
C HIS A 554 9.75 32.54 -31.85
N VAL A 555 9.82 31.39 -31.19
CA VAL A 555 9.50 30.08 -31.79
C VAL A 555 8.04 29.70 -31.58
N VAL A 556 7.55 29.76 -30.34
CA VAL A 556 6.21 29.31 -29.96
C VAL A 556 5.21 30.47 -29.99
N GLY A 557 5.60 31.61 -29.43
CA GLY A 557 4.73 32.77 -29.24
C GLY A 557 4.03 33.24 -30.53
N VAL A 558 4.78 33.30 -31.64
CA VAL A 558 4.24 33.71 -32.95
C VAL A 558 3.16 32.77 -33.47
N HIS A 559 3.29 31.46 -33.24
CA HIS A 559 2.32 30.47 -33.74
C HIS A 559 1.05 30.46 -32.89
N ILE A 560 1.18 30.52 -31.55
CA ILE A 560 0.03 30.49 -30.65
C ILE A 560 -0.81 31.77 -30.72
N GLU A 561 -0.22 32.91 -31.09
CA GLU A 561 -0.94 34.17 -31.23
C GLU A 561 -1.65 34.29 -32.58
N LEU A 562 -0.99 33.86 -33.67
CA LEU A 562 -1.52 34.04 -35.03
C LEU A 562 -2.37 32.87 -35.52
N GLU A 563 -1.96 31.63 -35.24
CA GLU A 563 -2.62 30.41 -35.75
C GLU A 563 -2.72 29.32 -34.66
N PRO A 564 -3.38 29.58 -33.51
CA PRO A 564 -3.48 28.63 -32.40
C PRO A 564 -4.17 27.32 -32.78
N SER A 565 -5.06 27.33 -33.78
CA SER A 565 -5.73 26.12 -34.28
C SER A 565 -4.79 25.15 -35.00
N LEU A 566 -3.60 25.61 -35.42
CA LEU A 566 -2.55 24.81 -36.05
C LEU A 566 -1.42 24.42 -35.07
N CYS A 567 -1.65 24.64 -33.77
CA CYS A 567 -0.76 24.21 -32.69
C CYS A 567 -1.33 22.95 -32.02
N PHE A 568 -0.57 21.87 -32.03
CA PHE A 568 -0.99 20.54 -31.55
C PHE A 568 -0.13 20.08 -30.39
N ILE A 569 -0.77 19.52 -29.36
CA ILE A 569 -0.16 19.07 -28.12
C ILE A 569 -0.26 17.55 -28.03
N LEU A 570 0.83 16.91 -27.61
CA LEU A 570 0.85 15.51 -27.16
C LEU A 570 0.97 15.48 -25.65
N GLU A 571 -0.02 14.91 -24.98
CA GLU A 571 -0.01 14.72 -23.53
C GLU A 571 -0.08 13.24 -23.14
N ASP A 572 0.49 12.92 -21.98
CA ASP A 572 0.38 11.61 -21.34
C ASP A 572 -0.91 11.48 -20.51
N ASP A 573 -1.10 10.31 -19.92
CA ASP A 573 -2.23 9.97 -19.04
C ASP A 573 -2.39 10.87 -17.81
N PHE A 574 -1.34 11.60 -17.45
CA PHE A 574 -1.31 12.51 -16.31
C PHE A 574 -1.42 13.97 -16.73
N THR A 575 -1.79 14.23 -17.99
CA THR A 575 -1.93 15.58 -18.59
C THR A 575 -0.62 16.37 -18.67
N ASN A 576 0.52 15.68 -18.62
CA ASN A 576 1.82 16.30 -18.85
C ASN A 576 2.07 16.44 -20.35
N ILE A 577 2.52 17.61 -20.79
CA ILE A 577 2.87 17.86 -22.19
C ILE A 577 4.23 17.21 -22.46
N ILE A 578 4.25 16.25 -23.39
CA ILE A 578 5.44 15.46 -23.79
C ILE A 578 6.13 16.11 -24.99
N SER A 579 5.33 16.56 -25.96
CA SER A 579 5.82 17.23 -27.16
C SER A 579 4.70 18.05 -27.80
N PHE A 580 5.06 18.92 -28.72
CA PHE A 580 4.09 19.70 -29.47
C PHE A 580 4.57 19.99 -30.89
N ALA A 581 3.62 20.26 -31.77
CA ALA A 581 3.86 20.57 -33.17
C ALA A 581 3.18 21.89 -33.54
N LEU A 582 3.96 22.78 -34.16
CA LEU A 582 3.52 24.07 -34.66
C LEU A 582 3.49 23.99 -36.19
N ALA A 583 2.30 24.13 -36.78
CA ALA A 583 2.11 24.03 -38.21
C ALA A 583 1.62 25.35 -38.81
N THR A 584 1.88 25.54 -40.10
CA THR A 584 1.29 26.62 -40.91
C THR A 584 0.82 26.07 -42.25
N ILE A 585 -0.29 26.56 -42.79
CA ILE A 585 -0.80 26.15 -44.12
C ILE A 585 0.04 26.77 -45.24
N ASN A 586 0.37 28.07 -45.11
CA ASN A 586 1.21 28.81 -46.04
C ASN A 586 2.20 29.67 -45.25
N ILE A 587 3.48 29.30 -45.27
CA ILE A 587 4.53 30.00 -44.52
C ILE A 587 4.73 31.44 -45.02
N LYS A 588 4.50 31.75 -46.31
CA LYS A 588 4.66 33.11 -46.84
C LYS A 588 3.61 34.05 -46.26
N ASP A 589 2.36 33.59 -46.22
CA ASP A 589 1.25 34.36 -45.65
C ASP A 589 1.40 34.49 -44.13
N PHE A 590 1.81 33.41 -43.46
CA PHE A 590 2.08 33.42 -42.01
C PHE A 590 3.18 34.42 -41.65
N MET A 591 4.30 34.42 -42.39
CA MET A 591 5.41 35.33 -42.16
C MET A 591 5.01 36.78 -42.41
N LYS A 592 4.23 37.06 -43.45
CA LYS A 592 3.68 38.40 -43.70
C LYS A 592 2.80 38.87 -42.54
N LYS A 593 1.88 38.03 -42.06
CA LYS A 593 1.03 38.35 -40.88
C LYS A 593 1.86 38.58 -39.62
N ALA A 594 2.90 37.76 -39.42
CA ALA A 594 3.80 37.91 -38.28
C ALA A 594 4.57 39.23 -38.34
N GLU A 595 5.08 39.63 -39.51
CA GLU A 595 5.78 40.90 -39.71
C GLU A 595 4.89 42.12 -39.43
N GLU A 596 3.62 42.07 -39.82
CA GLU A 596 2.67 43.17 -39.68
C GLU A 596 2.16 43.38 -38.24
N SER A 597 2.10 42.32 -37.42
CA SER A 597 1.46 42.35 -36.10
C SER A 597 2.40 41.94 -34.96
N TYR A 598 2.84 40.69 -34.94
CA TYR A 598 3.54 40.08 -33.81
C TYR A 598 5.01 40.51 -33.69
N ILE A 599 5.72 40.62 -34.81
CA ILE A 599 7.13 41.02 -34.82
C ILE A 599 7.30 42.48 -34.40
N VAL A 600 6.34 43.35 -34.72
CA VAL A 600 6.33 44.75 -34.25
C VAL A 600 6.27 44.80 -32.73
N GLU A 601 5.45 43.95 -32.10
CA GLU A 601 5.35 43.84 -30.65
C GLU A 601 6.62 43.24 -30.03
N LEU A 602 7.20 42.20 -30.64
CA LEU A 602 8.46 41.63 -30.18
C LEU A 602 9.61 42.64 -30.25
N LYS A 603 9.70 43.46 -31.30
CA LYS A 603 10.72 44.52 -31.42
C LYS A 603 10.57 45.59 -30.34
N LYS A 604 9.34 45.90 -29.92
CA LYS A 604 9.10 46.77 -28.76
C LYS A 604 9.50 46.11 -27.44
N LYS A 605 9.20 44.81 -27.29
CA LYS A 605 9.52 44.02 -26.09
C LYS A 605 11.03 43.80 -25.89
N TYR A 606 11.78 43.65 -26.99
CA TYR A 606 13.21 43.33 -27.01
C TYR A 606 14.06 44.43 -27.67
N ASN A 607 13.84 45.68 -27.27
CA ASN A 607 14.49 46.84 -27.88
C ASN A 607 15.96 47.02 -27.44
N LEU A 608 16.89 46.95 -28.41
CA LEU A 608 18.33 47.15 -28.21
C LEU A 608 18.70 48.52 -27.63
N GLN A 609 17.89 49.56 -27.85
CA GLN A 609 18.18 50.91 -27.34
C GLN A 609 18.03 51.03 -25.82
N LEU A 610 17.44 50.02 -25.15
CA LEU A 610 17.23 50.01 -23.70
C LEU A 610 18.39 49.32 -22.95
N PHE A 611 19.36 48.72 -23.65
CA PHE A 611 20.46 47.96 -23.05
C PHE A 611 21.82 48.37 -23.68
N PRO A 612 22.82 48.79 -22.90
CA PRO A 612 24.18 49.03 -23.41
C PRO A 612 24.73 47.78 -24.08
N GLU A 613 25.44 47.92 -25.22
CA GLU A 613 25.96 46.76 -25.97
C GLU A 613 26.74 45.80 -25.08
N GLU A 614 27.52 46.29 -24.12
CA GLU A 614 28.34 45.51 -23.19
C GLU A 614 27.56 44.57 -22.25
N GLN A 615 26.24 44.74 -22.08
CA GLN A 615 25.41 43.95 -21.15
C GLN A 615 24.67 42.78 -21.80
N LEU A 616 24.66 42.70 -23.14
CA LEU A 616 23.99 41.63 -23.88
C LEU A 616 24.99 40.53 -24.26
N THR A 617 24.56 39.27 -24.08
CA THR A 617 25.30 38.10 -24.56
C THR A 617 25.35 38.08 -26.10
N GLU A 618 26.34 37.38 -26.67
CA GLU A 618 26.46 37.21 -28.13
C GLU A 618 25.19 36.57 -28.75
N MET A 619 24.55 35.65 -28.01
CA MET A 619 23.32 34.98 -28.43
C MET A 619 22.10 35.91 -28.41
N GLU A 620 21.96 36.77 -27.40
CA GLU A 620 20.92 37.81 -27.34
C GLU A 620 21.07 38.78 -28.52
N ARG A 621 22.29 39.28 -28.77
CA ARG A 621 22.56 40.19 -29.90
C ARG A 621 22.24 39.53 -31.23
N SER A 622 22.76 38.34 -31.48
CA SER A 622 22.52 37.60 -32.72
C SER A 622 21.03 37.30 -32.96
N THR A 623 20.27 37.04 -31.89
CA THR A 623 18.84 36.74 -32.00
C THR A 623 18.01 38.00 -32.26
N ILE A 624 18.37 39.13 -31.62
CA ILE A 624 17.71 40.41 -31.86
C ILE A 624 18.07 40.97 -33.25
N GLU A 625 19.31 40.82 -33.71
CA GLU A 625 19.71 41.15 -35.08
C GLU A 625 18.95 40.30 -36.10
N ARG A 626 18.75 39.00 -35.85
CA ARG A 626 17.92 38.13 -36.69
C ARG A 626 16.45 38.52 -36.69
N LEU A 627 15.90 39.03 -35.58
CA LEU A 627 14.56 39.62 -35.53
C LEU A 627 14.45 40.89 -36.39
N ASN A 628 15.55 41.64 -36.53
CA ASN A 628 15.60 42.85 -37.35
C ASN A 628 15.88 42.58 -38.83
N ASN A 629 16.68 41.56 -39.13
CA ASN A 629 17.14 41.16 -40.47
C ASN A 629 16.75 39.70 -40.78
N ARG A 630 15.46 39.38 -40.80
CA ARG A 630 15.04 38.03 -41.22
C ARG A 630 15.38 37.82 -42.70
N GLY A 631 16.17 36.78 -42.97
CA GLY A 631 16.58 36.39 -44.32
C GLY A 631 15.36 36.07 -45.20
N LYS A 632 15.50 36.29 -46.51
CA LYS A 632 14.47 35.95 -47.49
C LYS A 632 14.16 34.46 -47.43
N VAL A 633 12.89 34.13 -47.25
CA VAL A 633 12.36 32.77 -47.40
C VAL A 633 12.81 32.24 -48.76
N HIS A 634 13.30 31.00 -48.84
CA HIS A 634 13.70 30.40 -50.12
C HIS A 634 12.46 30.26 -51.03
N ASP A 635 12.22 31.25 -51.88
CA ASP A 635 10.95 31.40 -52.61
C ASP A 635 10.56 30.13 -53.37
N GLY A 636 11.51 29.48 -54.05
CA GLY A 636 11.24 28.26 -54.83
C GLY A 636 11.01 26.98 -54.01
N LEU A 637 11.39 26.95 -52.72
CA LEU A 637 11.07 25.83 -51.81
C LEU A 637 9.63 25.96 -51.32
N CYS A 638 9.26 27.16 -50.86
CA CYS A 638 7.95 27.42 -50.27
C CYS A 638 6.83 27.45 -51.31
N ASP A 639 7.12 27.68 -52.60
CA ASP A 639 6.12 27.51 -53.66
C ASP A 639 5.74 26.03 -53.88
N LYS A 640 6.68 25.10 -53.67
CA LYS A 640 6.44 23.65 -53.82
C LYS A 640 5.99 22.97 -52.53
N TYR A 641 6.40 23.51 -51.38
CA TYR A 641 6.11 23.01 -50.05
C TYR A 641 5.64 24.17 -49.15
N PRO A 642 4.42 24.69 -49.38
CA PRO A 642 3.94 25.90 -48.70
C PRO A 642 3.69 25.69 -47.20
N GLY A 643 3.40 24.46 -46.78
CA GLY A 643 3.22 24.13 -45.38
C GLY A 643 4.54 24.11 -44.62
N PHE A 644 4.53 24.57 -43.37
CA PHE A 644 5.68 24.49 -42.47
C PHE A 644 5.29 23.70 -41.22
N LEU A 645 6.23 22.93 -40.67
CA LEU A 645 6.03 22.11 -39.48
C LEU A 645 7.26 22.17 -38.58
N HIS A 646 7.07 22.69 -37.37
CA HIS A 646 8.08 22.67 -36.31
C HIS A 646 7.65 21.71 -35.21
N PHE A 647 8.48 20.71 -34.91
CA PHE A 647 8.24 19.74 -33.84
C PHE A 647 9.22 19.97 -32.68
N ILE A 648 8.71 20.02 -31.45
CA ILE A 648 9.49 20.34 -30.25
C ILE A 648 9.24 19.29 -29.16
N THR A 649 10.33 18.78 -28.58
CA THR A 649 10.29 17.84 -27.45
C THR A 649 11.60 17.91 -26.64
N ASN A 650 11.59 17.38 -25.41
CA ASN A 650 12.76 17.29 -24.56
C ASN A 650 13.57 16.01 -24.80
N SER A 651 14.88 16.07 -24.58
CA SER A 651 15.82 14.97 -24.83
C SER A 651 15.51 13.67 -24.06
N HIS A 652 14.97 13.78 -22.84
CA HIS A 652 14.62 12.63 -22.01
C HIS A 652 13.43 11.83 -22.57
N HIS A 653 12.48 12.49 -23.26
CA HIS A 653 11.36 11.81 -23.90
C HIS A 653 11.77 11.06 -25.18
N LEU A 654 12.84 11.51 -25.86
CA LEU A 654 13.41 10.81 -27.03
C LEU A 654 14.12 9.50 -26.66
N ALA A 655 14.40 9.25 -25.38
CA ALA A 655 14.95 7.97 -24.91
C ALA A 655 13.86 6.92 -24.65
N ASP A 656 12.60 7.37 -24.51
CA ASP A 656 11.45 6.50 -24.26
C ASP A 656 10.78 6.05 -25.57
N LYS A 657 10.75 4.74 -25.80
CA LYS A 657 10.17 4.14 -27.01
C LYS A 657 8.68 4.41 -27.14
N GLU A 658 7.93 4.42 -26.03
CA GLU A 658 6.49 4.67 -26.05
C GLU A 658 6.18 6.13 -26.38
N SER A 659 6.89 7.06 -25.76
CA SER A 659 6.82 8.49 -26.10
C SER A 659 7.11 8.74 -27.58
N CYS A 660 8.08 8.04 -28.17
CA CYS A 660 8.36 8.14 -29.61
C CYS A 660 7.18 7.69 -30.49
N VAL A 661 6.38 6.72 -30.05
CA VAL A 661 5.16 6.30 -30.77
C VAL A 661 4.08 7.38 -30.66
N GLY A 662 3.90 7.97 -29.48
CA GLY A 662 3.03 9.12 -29.29
C GLY A 662 3.41 10.31 -30.19
N MET A 663 4.70 10.62 -30.31
CA MET A 663 5.22 11.67 -31.19
C MET A 663 4.93 11.39 -32.67
N GLN A 664 5.08 10.13 -33.12
CA GLN A 664 4.70 9.74 -34.48
C GLN A 664 3.20 9.95 -34.72
N LYS A 665 2.35 9.59 -33.75
CA LYS A 665 0.90 9.82 -33.80
C LYS A 665 0.57 11.31 -33.89
N LEU A 666 1.24 12.16 -33.11
CA LEU A 666 1.12 13.62 -33.20
C LEU A 666 1.42 14.10 -34.64
N LEU A 667 2.59 13.78 -35.18
CA LEU A 667 2.97 14.27 -36.51
C LEU A 667 2.11 13.70 -37.64
N LEU A 668 1.62 12.47 -37.51
CA LEU A 668 0.64 11.89 -38.44
C LEU A 668 -0.70 12.62 -38.40
N THR A 669 -1.17 13.01 -37.21
CA THR A 669 -2.38 13.84 -37.06
C THR A 669 -2.19 15.19 -37.76
N VAL A 670 -1.07 15.86 -37.53
CA VAL A 670 -0.77 17.15 -38.18
C VAL A 670 -0.67 17.00 -39.70
N LYS A 671 0.02 15.96 -40.17
CA LYS A 671 0.11 15.60 -41.60
C LYS A 671 -1.27 15.47 -42.25
N ASN A 672 -2.17 14.70 -41.62
CA ASN A 672 -3.53 14.50 -42.12
C ASN A 672 -4.33 15.79 -42.10
N TYR A 673 -4.18 16.61 -41.05
CA TYR A 673 -4.85 17.90 -40.93
C TYR A 673 -4.42 18.87 -42.05
N LEU A 674 -3.12 19.01 -42.32
CA LEU A 674 -2.61 19.86 -43.40
C LEU A 674 -3.08 19.37 -44.77
N LYS A 675 -3.11 18.05 -44.99
CA LYS A 675 -3.64 17.46 -46.22
C LYS A 675 -5.12 17.77 -46.45
N GLN A 676 -5.94 17.68 -45.41
CA GLN A 676 -7.36 18.02 -45.48
C GLN A 676 -7.60 19.50 -45.78
N ASN A 677 -6.66 20.37 -45.37
CA ASN A 677 -6.68 21.80 -45.69
C ASN A 677 -6.04 22.14 -47.05
N GLY A 678 -5.81 21.14 -47.91
CA GLY A 678 -5.36 21.35 -49.30
C GLY A 678 -3.87 21.68 -49.47
N VAL A 679 -3.06 21.49 -48.43
CA VAL A 679 -1.60 21.71 -48.50
C VAL A 679 -0.96 20.62 -49.36
N GLN A 680 -0.23 21.00 -50.41
CA GLN A 680 0.39 20.06 -51.36
C GLN A 680 1.73 19.50 -50.88
N GLY A 681 2.42 20.23 -50.00
CA GLY A 681 3.71 19.83 -49.47
C GLY A 681 4.08 20.61 -48.22
N VAL A 682 4.83 19.96 -47.34
CA VAL A 682 5.29 20.50 -46.05
C VAL A 682 6.81 20.44 -46.00
N HIS A 683 7.43 21.46 -45.42
CA HIS A 683 8.86 21.45 -45.10
C HIS A 683 9.11 21.72 -43.61
N CYS A 684 10.25 21.25 -43.11
CA CYS A 684 10.76 21.60 -41.80
C CYS A 684 12.27 21.85 -41.88
N CYS A 685 12.78 22.62 -40.91
CA CYS A 685 14.20 22.91 -40.75
C CYS A 685 14.66 22.35 -39.41
N LEU A 686 15.68 21.50 -39.42
CA LEU A 686 16.26 20.90 -38.23
C LEU A 686 17.73 21.27 -38.09
N ASP A 687 18.22 21.35 -36.87
CA ASP A 687 19.66 21.46 -36.63
C ASP A 687 20.33 20.11 -36.97
N SER A 688 21.50 20.14 -37.62
CA SER A 688 22.25 18.94 -38.01
C SER A 688 22.59 18.02 -36.83
N SER A 689 22.57 18.54 -35.60
CA SER A 689 22.78 17.80 -34.35
C SER A 689 21.55 16.98 -33.87
N GLN A 690 20.36 17.21 -34.43
CA GLN A 690 19.09 16.60 -33.98
C GLN A 690 18.75 15.27 -34.69
N SER A 691 19.71 14.34 -34.76
CA SER A 691 19.55 13.06 -35.49
C SER A 691 18.34 12.22 -35.05
N LYS A 692 18.04 12.18 -33.74
CA LYS A 692 16.89 11.41 -33.22
C LYS A 692 15.53 11.99 -33.63
N ILE A 693 15.41 13.31 -33.74
CA ILE A 693 14.18 13.96 -34.21
C ILE A 693 14.02 13.71 -35.71
N LYS A 694 15.12 13.77 -36.46
CA LYS A 694 15.17 13.44 -37.89
C LYS A 694 14.61 12.04 -38.19
N ASP A 695 14.94 11.04 -37.38
CA ASP A 695 14.41 9.69 -37.49
C ASP A 695 12.87 9.61 -37.36
N ILE A 696 12.29 10.45 -36.50
CA ILE A 696 10.82 10.51 -36.32
C ILE A 696 10.16 11.09 -37.58
N TYR A 697 10.75 12.14 -38.17
CA TYR A 697 10.29 12.72 -39.43
C TYR A 697 10.40 11.74 -40.61
N TYR A 698 11.47 10.94 -40.70
CA TYR A 698 11.60 9.92 -41.73
C TYR A 698 10.52 8.84 -41.63
N LYS A 699 10.15 8.41 -40.42
CA LYS A 699 9.11 7.39 -40.21
C LYS A 699 7.72 7.82 -40.71
N ILE A 700 7.44 9.12 -40.78
CA ILE A 700 6.18 9.66 -41.29
C ILE A 700 6.25 10.06 -42.78
N GLY A 701 7.42 9.87 -43.42
CA GLY A 701 7.64 10.01 -44.86
C GLY A 701 8.34 11.28 -45.32
N PHE A 702 8.94 12.08 -44.43
CA PHE A 702 9.81 13.18 -44.87
C PHE A 702 11.08 12.62 -45.52
N ILE A 703 11.69 13.41 -46.40
CA ILE A 703 12.98 13.10 -47.05
C ILE A 703 13.86 14.35 -47.06
N ASP A 704 15.17 14.19 -47.17
CA ASP A 704 16.08 15.34 -47.27
C ASP A 704 15.85 16.11 -48.58
N PHE A 705 15.82 17.43 -48.47
CA PHE A 705 15.82 18.32 -49.63
C PHE A 705 17.26 18.54 -50.10
N MET A 706 17.63 17.95 -51.24
CA MET A 706 18.99 18.08 -51.80
C MET A 706 19.30 19.54 -52.19
N LYS A 707 20.05 20.25 -51.34
CA LYS A 707 20.77 21.47 -51.73
C LYS A 707 22.12 21.12 -52.38
N LYS A 708 22.55 21.90 -53.38
CA LYS A 708 23.98 21.93 -53.74
C LYS A 708 24.74 22.37 -52.48
N LYS A 709 25.69 21.53 -52.03
CA LYS A 709 26.54 21.74 -50.86
C LYS A 709 27.25 23.09 -50.99
N GLU A 710 26.80 24.08 -50.24
CA GLU A 710 27.63 25.12 -49.62
C GLU A 710 26.72 25.98 -48.70
N GLU A 711 27.11 26.05 -47.42
CA GLU A 711 26.69 27.05 -46.41
C GLU A 711 25.28 26.98 -45.77
N SER A 712 24.85 25.87 -45.14
CA SER A 712 23.91 25.99 -44.01
C SER A 712 24.10 24.94 -42.91
N LYS A 713 24.06 25.36 -41.64
CA LYS A 713 24.13 24.49 -40.43
C LYS A 713 22.84 23.68 -40.16
N SER A 714 21.78 23.91 -40.93
CA SER A 714 20.46 23.28 -40.77
C SER A 714 20.11 22.35 -41.93
N ASP A 715 19.60 21.17 -41.62
CA ASP A 715 19.00 20.23 -42.56
C ASP A 715 17.56 20.64 -42.90
N ILE A 716 17.20 20.58 -44.19
CA ILE A 716 15.83 20.84 -44.65
C ILE A 716 15.20 19.52 -45.06
N LEU A 717 14.08 19.17 -44.44
CA LEU A 717 13.28 18.01 -44.81
C LEU A 717 11.99 18.45 -45.51
N ILE A 718 11.55 17.65 -46.48
CA ILE A 718 10.31 17.87 -47.24
C ILE A 718 9.41 16.63 -47.21
N LEU A 719 8.12 16.87 -47.21
CA LEU A 719 7.08 15.85 -47.33
C LEU A 719 6.07 16.29 -48.39
N LYS A 720 5.76 15.40 -49.33
CA LYS A 720 4.60 15.56 -50.24
C LYS A 720 3.37 14.98 -49.56
N LEU A 721 2.26 15.72 -49.53
CA LEU A 721 1.03 15.32 -48.84
C LEU A 721 0.03 14.60 -49.74
#